data_AF-A0A8J4UZS7-F1
#
_entry.id   AF-A0A8J4UZS7-F1
#
_cell.length_a   1.000
_cell.length_b   1.000
_cell.length_c   1.000
_cell.angle_alpha   90.00
_cell.angle_beta   90.00
_cell.angle_gamma   90.00
#
_symmetry.space_group_name_H-M   'P 1'
#
loop_
_entity.id
_entity.type
_entity.pdbx_description
1 polymer ?
#
loop_
_entity_poly.entity_id
_entity_poly.type
_entity_poly.pdbx_seq_one_letter_code
_entity_poly.pdbx_strand_id
1 'polypeptide(L)'
;MIEIENNEPVNLTATTASKGSFLPLDILRKLPKAELHQHLDGSINVSTIIELAKEQNIELPSYDPEVLSTYVLKDKDCNGLVHFLEAFSITLKVMQKPYAITRVFYEVCENLVKDGVSYVEIRFSPILHVEQGLSLSEVMNAVCDGLALAEFKLPIKARIIVCGLRHLSPNVTKDLAEIAWRYRHKGVAGFDLAGPEDGFSSKYHKQAFDIVRDKALNCTIHSGEDSNYMSVFDSIICGAHRIGHGIAVQQNQDLLNHMINRRIPIECCLTSNLQIKALKHYKDHPIRKYFDQNAIVTLCCDNPTMSNITLSGEFSVAIENFDFNIEEVLRLIDYSFASAFIEAPMKSTLRKEAVIKSIRIFKEHGYDLDPIVKNKNYYFHETGIDIIHELSVIEKINSQFTLGKCLSPIHSPVTMEFLKAMPKADLQSRFDGSVSLSTCWNELQLIKDDKDFKKLFPINIDTFTSFDKFRETIQNPNHSTGSIALSKDIMNALLQNEGQLERGFDDIIKTAIDDNVKYIEIAFRPTSHTKINLTKEQVLNIIIEKKNEWENTGKIKIGLILFSSSVSDDPIECLSNAKVAIQNKSNGIVGFGIFGTETISPSEIKHFSQTFDLLKRHHFNLVQNSGTSDIGSLVSTIHQAGAARLSGAFQLHKYPRLMSYVGNYRIPVEISLTKKLKSFTKDLSFTTPIRHLLDNNVPVIICSFRSSLYSFGRTEMLYEIVKNAQLDLEHVVRLFKNPFSFNFQNLQERTKLVNLFNETSIQVLQNHKITSQNLIIN
;
A
#
# COMPACT_ATOMS: atom_id res chain seq x y z
N MET A 1 64.91 -34.12 -17.90
CA MET A 1 63.69 -34.87 -18.29
C MET A 1 62.66 -34.49 -17.23
N ILE A 2 61.70 -33.60 -17.47
CA ILE A 2 60.75 -33.49 -18.58
C ILE A 2 60.54 -32.00 -18.91
N GLU A 3 60.31 -31.72 -20.20
CA GLU A 3 60.24 -30.39 -20.82
C GLU A 3 58.98 -29.58 -20.46
N ILE A 4 59.15 -28.27 -20.59
CA ILE A 4 58.16 -27.21 -20.45
C ILE A 4 57.37 -27.12 -21.77
N GLU A 5 56.05 -27.25 -21.73
CA GLU A 5 55.16 -26.86 -22.84
C GLU A 5 54.20 -25.74 -22.41
N ASN A 6 54.17 -24.71 -23.25
CA ASN A 6 53.36 -23.50 -23.14
C ASN A 6 51.87 -23.82 -23.36
N ASN A 7 51.01 -23.40 -22.43
CA ASN A 7 49.56 -23.40 -22.65
C ASN A 7 49.09 -22.02 -23.15
N GLU A 8 48.65 -21.99 -24.40
CA GLU A 8 47.86 -20.91 -24.99
C GLU A 8 46.44 -20.83 -24.36
N PRO A 9 45.77 -19.65 -24.41
CA PRO A 9 44.47 -19.44 -23.82
C PRO A 9 43.36 -20.13 -24.63
N VAL A 10 42.59 -20.97 -23.95
CA VAL A 10 41.40 -21.63 -24.52
C VAL A 10 40.31 -20.59 -24.80
N ASN A 11 40.12 -20.31 -26.08
CA ASN A 11 38.98 -19.59 -26.62
C ASN A 11 37.71 -20.47 -26.45
N LEU A 12 36.92 -20.21 -25.41
CA LEU A 12 35.58 -20.79 -25.27
C LEU A 12 34.63 -20.06 -26.22
N THR A 13 34.54 -20.56 -27.45
CA THR A 13 33.47 -20.22 -28.39
C THR A 13 32.13 -20.62 -27.77
N ALA A 14 31.27 -19.63 -27.57
CA ALA A 14 29.92 -19.77 -27.06
C ALA A 14 29.10 -20.74 -27.93
N THR A 15 28.89 -21.95 -27.42
CA THR A 15 27.83 -22.84 -27.89
C THR A 15 26.48 -22.26 -27.49
N THR A 16 25.61 -22.09 -28.48
CA THR A 16 24.24 -21.59 -28.40
C THR A 16 23.35 -22.50 -27.55
N ALA A 17 23.44 -22.38 -26.23
CA ALA A 17 22.36 -22.72 -25.33
C ALA A 17 21.36 -21.55 -25.31
N SER A 18 20.06 -21.83 -25.22
CA SER A 18 19.02 -20.80 -25.16
C SER A 18 19.31 -19.81 -24.02
N LYS A 19 19.55 -18.53 -24.35
CA LYS A 19 19.82 -17.40 -23.43
C LYS A 19 18.63 -17.05 -22.49
N GLY A 20 17.73 -17.99 -22.19
CA GLY A 20 16.43 -17.71 -21.58
C GLY A 20 16.45 -17.37 -20.08
N SER A 21 17.48 -17.75 -19.32
CA SER A 21 17.50 -17.60 -17.85
C SER A 21 18.77 -17.01 -17.23
N PHE A 22 19.88 -16.93 -17.95
CA PHE A 22 21.16 -16.49 -17.37
C PHE A 22 21.36 -14.98 -17.54
N LEU A 23 21.35 -14.21 -16.43
CA LEU A 23 21.77 -12.82 -16.39
C LEU A 23 23.14 -12.72 -15.68
N PRO A 24 24.24 -12.48 -16.41
CA PRO A 24 25.54 -12.37 -15.78
C PRO A 24 25.65 -11.08 -14.96
N LEU A 25 26.56 -11.11 -13.98
CA LEU A 25 26.72 -10.06 -12.97
C LEU A 25 27.02 -8.67 -13.57
N ASP A 26 27.71 -8.60 -14.71
CA ASP A 26 28.00 -7.36 -15.42
C ASP A 26 26.73 -6.70 -16.01
N ILE A 27 25.73 -7.51 -16.41
CA ILE A 27 24.42 -7.02 -16.83
C ILE A 27 23.60 -6.59 -15.62
N LEU A 28 23.59 -7.40 -14.56
CA LEU A 28 22.89 -7.06 -13.31
C LEU A 28 23.36 -5.72 -12.76
N ARG A 29 24.67 -5.43 -12.80
CA ARG A 29 25.26 -4.14 -12.41
C ARG A 29 24.79 -2.94 -13.24
N LYS A 30 24.35 -3.16 -14.50
CA LYS A 30 23.80 -2.08 -15.34
C LYS A 30 22.34 -1.77 -15.03
N LEU A 31 21.60 -2.75 -14.49
CA LEU A 31 20.17 -2.59 -14.20
C LEU A 31 19.97 -1.54 -13.08
N PRO A 32 19.03 -0.60 -13.23
CA PRO A 32 18.67 0.32 -12.17
C PRO A 32 18.00 -0.43 -11.02
N LYS A 33 18.54 -0.30 -9.80
CA LYS A 33 18.03 -0.99 -8.61
C LYS A 33 17.73 -0.01 -7.47
N ALA A 34 16.84 -0.42 -6.59
CA ALA A 34 16.57 0.24 -5.32
C ALA A 34 16.99 -0.69 -4.18
N GLU A 35 17.85 -0.19 -3.28
CA GLU A 35 18.30 -0.90 -2.07
C GLU A 35 17.55 -0.35 -0.85
N LEU A 36 16.79 -1.20 -0.17
CA LEU A 36 15.87 -0.78 0.89
C LEU A 36 16.29 -1.25 2.28
N HIS A 37 17.24 -2.18 2.36
CA HIS A 37 17.70 -2.77 3.61
C HIS A 37 19.21 -2.94 3.57
N GLN A 38 19.89 -1.86 3.94
CA GLN A 38 21.34 -1.85 4.08
C GLN A 38 21.79 -1.00 5.27
N HIS A 39 22.56 -1.60 6.18
CA HIS A 39 23.08 -0.92 7.37
C HIS A 39 24.38 -0.17 7.06
N LEU A 40 24.47 1.10 7.45
CA LEU A 40 25.64 1.95 7.22
C LEU A 40 26.91 1.38 7.86
N ASP A 41 26.78 1.04 9.14
CA ASP A 41 27.81 0.45 10.01
C ASP A 41 28.19 -0.99 9.62
N GLY A 42 27.39 -1.62 8.75
CA GLY A 42 27.65 -2.91 8.10
C GLY A 42 28.17 -2.84 6.65
N SER A 43 28.42 -1.63 6.13
CA SER A 43 28.73 -1.39 4.71
C SER A 43 30.08 -0.73 4.44
N ILE A 44 30.95 -0.63 5.46
CA ILE A 44 32.22 0.09 5.33
C ILE A 44 33.22 -0.71 4.50
N ASN A 45 33.89 -0.06 3.54
CA ASN A 45 35.02 -0.67 2.84
C ASN A 45 36.14 -1.03 3.83
N VAL A 46 36.73 -2.22 3.69
CA VAL A 46 37.85 -2.67 4.56
C VAL A 46 39.03 -1.70 4.48
N SER A 47 39.33 -1.16 3.30
CA SER A 47 40.36 -0.12 3.11
C SER A 47 40.05 1.15 3.92
N THR A 48 38.79 1.58 3.94
CA THR A 48 38.35 2.76 4.70
C THR A 48 38.44 2.54 6.20
N ILE A 49 38.15 1.32 6.69
CA ILE A 49 38.36 0.96 8.11
C ILE A 49 39.84 1.17 8.48
N ILE A 50 40.76 0.66 7.64
CA ILE A 50 42.21 0.78 7.84
C ILE A 50 42.67 2.24 7.82
N GLU A 51 42.20 3.02 6.85
CA GLU A 51 42.56 4.43 6.70
C GLU A 51 42.07 5.27 7.90
N LEU A 52 40.79 5.14 8.26
CA LEU A 52 40.21 5.85 9.40
C LEU A 52 40.85 5.42 10.71
N ALA A 53 41.20 4.14 10.87
CA ALA A 53 41.91 3.67 12.06
C ALA A 53 43.30 4.31 12.20
N LYS A 54 44.05 4.42 11.09
CA LYS A 54 45.34 5.13 11.08
C LYS A 54 45.19 6.61 11.40
N GLU A 55 44.20 7.28 10.80
CA GLU A 55 43.91 8.70 11.04
C GLU A 55 43.50 8.98 12.50
N GLN A 56 42.75 8.06 13.10
CA GLN A 56 42.21 8.20 14.46
C GLN A 56 43.10 7.56 15.55
N ASN A 57 44.22 6.94 15.18
CA ASN A 57 45.08 6.14 16.06
C ASN A 57 44.31 5.03 16.81
N ILE A 58 43.44 4.30 16.10
CA ILE A 58 42.64 3.18 16.63
C ILE A 58 43.36 1.87 16.34
N GLU A 59 43.58 1.04 17.37
CA GLU A 59 44.15 -0.29 17.19
C GLU A 59 43.15 -1.27 16.56
N LEU A 60 43.58 -1.93 15.49
CA LEU A 60 42.85 -2.99 14.78
C LEU A 60 43.57 -4.34 14.95
N PRO A 61 42.86 -5.48 14.82
CA PRO A 61 43.48 -6.81 14.81
C PRO A 61 44.55 -6.99 13.73
N SER A 62 44.39 -6.29 12.60
CA SER A 62 45.39 -6.18 11.53
C SER A 62 45.15 -4.92 10.71
N TYR A 63 46.21 -4.38 10.12
CA TYR A 63 46.16 -3.32 9.10
C TYR A 63 46.40 -3.86 7.67
N ASP A 64 46.56 -5.17 7.53
CA ASP A 64 46.54 -5.86 6.25
C ASP A 64 45.07 -6.07 5.82
N PRO A 65 44.64 -5.61 4.64
CA PRO A 65 43.26 -5.74 4.18
C PRO A 65 42.75 -7.18 4.09
N GLU A 66 43.59 -8.13 3.67
CA GLU A 66 43.18 -9.53 3.52
C GLU A 66 42.96 -10.16 4.89
N VAL A 67 43.88 -9.91 5.82
CA VAL A 67 43.76 -10.41 7.20
C VAL A 67 42.61 -9.72 7.93
N LEU A 68 42.44 -8.41 7.80
CA LEU A 68 41.33 -7.71 8.45
C LEU A 68 39.97 -8.20 7.92
N SER A 69 39.88 -8.50 6.63
CA SER A 69 38.66 -9.06 6.04
C SER A 69 38.21 -10.34 6.75
N THR A 70 39.11 -11.22 7.19
CA THR A 70 38.70 -12.46 7.91
C THR A 70 38.06 -12.19 9.28
N TYR A 71 38.26 -11.00 9.86
CA TYR A 71 37.61 -10.60 11.12
C TYR A 71 36.25 -9.94 10.91
N VAL A 72 36.03 -9.33 9.73
CA VAL A 72 34.80 -8.59 9.42
C VAL A 72 33.82 -9.44 8.60
N LEU A 73 34.33 -10.32 7.72
CA LEU A 73 33.53 -11.24 6.93
C LEU A 73 32.98 -12.38 7.79
N LYS A 74 31.70 -12.73 7.58
CA LYS A 74 31.00 -13.82 8.28
C LYS A 74 30.41 -14.82 7.28
N ASP A 75 31.24 -15.32 6.35
CA ASP A 75 30.78 -16.11 5.20
C ASP A 75 30.45 -17.58 5.52
N LYS A 76 31.30 -18.29 6.27
CA LYS A 76 31.23 -19.77 6.41
C LYS A 76 31.10 -20.27 7.84
N ASP A 77 31.75 -19.64 8.82
CA ASP A 77 31.82 -20.10 10.22
C ASP A 77 30.91 -19.34 11.20
N CYS A 78 29.90 -18.64 10.67
CA CYS A 78 28.96 -17.91 11.51
C CYS A 78 27.98 -18.86 12.24
N ASN A 79 27.86 -18.70 13.57
CA ASN A 79 27.12 -19.59 14.48
C ASN A 79 25.83 -18.91 14.99
N GLY A 80 25.05 -18.32 14.09
CA GLY A 80 23.83 -17.59 14.45
C GLY A 80 23.96 -16.07 14.32
N LEU A 81 22.82 -15.38 14.50
CA LEU A 81 22.73 -13.92 14.44
C LEU A 81 23.70 -13.21 15.41
N VAL A 82 23.85 -13.70 16.64
CA VAL A 82 24.72 -13.08 17.64
C VAL A 82 26.20 -13.08 17.21
N HIS A 83 26.70 -14.19 16.66
CA HIS A 83 28.07 -14.27 16.16
C HIS A 83 28.28 -13.36 14.93
N PHE A 84 27.25 -13.17 14.10
CA PHE A 84 27.30 -12.26 12.96
C PHE A 84 27.53 -10.80 13.41
N LEU A 85 26.82 -10.38 14.46
CA LEU A 85 26.86 -9.02 14.99
C LEU A 85 28.21 -8.64 15.64
N GLU A 86 29.07 -9.60 16.00
CA GLU A 86 30.40 -9.31 16.59
C GLU A 86 31.32 -8.52 15.65
N ALA A 87 31.14 -8.65 14.33
CA ALA A 87 31.94 -7.92 13.33
C ALA A 87 31.80 -6.38 13.46
N PHE A 88 30.66 -5.91 13.98
CA PHE A 88 30.43 -4.48 14.20
C PHE A 88 31.37 -3.85 15.23
N SER A 89 31.96 -4.66 16.12
CA SER A 89 32.94 -4.17 17.11
C SER A 89 34.18 -3.53 16.47
N ILE A 90 34.45 -3.81 15.18
CA ILE A 90 35.53 -3.20 14.41
C ILE A 90 35.04 -1.95 13.69
N THR A 91 33.93 -2.04 12.96
CA THR A 91 33.41 -0.93 12.15
C THR A 91 32.97 0.25 13.01
N LEU A 92 32.36 -0.01 14.16
CA LEU A 92 31.89 1.05 15.07
C LEU A 92 33.03 1.87 15.69
N LYS A 93 34.22 1.27 15.88
CA LYS A 93 35.38 1.99 16.44
C LYS A 93 35.78 3.19 15.59
N VAL A 94 35.78 3.02 14.27
CA VAL A 94 36.23 4.06 13.32
C VAL A 94 35.15 5.08 12.96
N MET A 95 33.90 4.86 13.42
CA MET A 95 32.75 5.71 13.15
C MET A 95 32.33 6.58 14.35
N GLN A 96 33.27 6.98 15.20
CA GLN A 96 33.00 7.83 16.38
C GLN A 96 33.27 9.34 16.15
N LYS A 97 33.54 9.74 14.90
CA LYS A 97 33.82 11.13 14.50
C LYS A 97 32.89 11.59 13.37
N PRO A 98 32.43 12.87 13.34
CA PRO A 98 31.51 13.36 12.31
C PRO A 98 32.03 13.22 10.88
N TYR A 99 33.31 13.52 10.64
CA TYR A 99 33.91 13.40 9.31
C TYR A 99 33.95 11.94 8.83
N ALA A 100 34.18 10.99 9.74
CA ALA A 100 34.20 9.57 9.42
C ALA A 100 32.81 9.07 9.02
N ILE A 101 31.76 9.42 9.79
CA ILE A 101 30.37 9.08 9.47
C ILE A 101 29.96 9.66 8.10
N THR A 102 30.32 10.93 7.85
CA THR A 102 30.06 11.63 6.58
C THR A 102 30.73 10.90 5.41
N ARG A 103 32.02 10.57 5.56
CA ARG A 103 32.83 9.85 4.56
C ARG A 103 32.26 8.47 4.25
N VAL A 104 31.95 7.69 5.28
CA VAL A 104 31.41 6.33 5.13
C VAL A 104 30.08 6.36 4.37
N PHE A 105 29.16 7.27 4.72
CA PHE A 105 27.89 7.37 4.00
C PHE A 105 28.09 7.67 2.51
N TYR A 106 29.00 8.60 2.18
CA TYR A 106 29.33 8.94 0.81
C TYR A 106 29.91 7.74 0.04
N GLU A 107 30.90 7.05 0.61
CA GLU A 107 31.56 5.91 -0.05
C GLU A 107 30.62 4.71 -0.23
N VAL A 108 29.72 4.48 0.72
CA VAL A 108 28.65 3.48 0.57
C VAL A 108 27.77 3.79 -0.65
N CYS A 109 27.36 5.05 -0.80
CA CYS A 109 26.60 5.48 -1.99
C CYS A 109 27.42 5.34 -3.28
N GLU A 110 28.73 5.61 -3.24
CA GLU A 110 29.62 5.44 -4.39
C GLU A 110 29.68 3.97 -4.86
N ASN A 111 29.79 3.04 -3.91
CA ASN A 111 29.76 1.61 -4.19
C ASN A 111 28.41 1.17 -4.79
N LEU A 112 27.31 1.68 -4.25
CA LEU A 112 25.97 1.40 -4.72
C LEU A 112 25.75 1.89 -6.16
N VAL A 113 26.25 3.07 -6.52
CA VAL A 113 26.20 3.56 -7.92
C VAL A 113 27.00 2.66 -8.86
N LYS A 114 28.18 2.18 -8.45
CA LYS A 114 28.97 1.20 -9.23
C LYS A 114 28.20 -0.11 -9.44
N ASP A 115 27.31 -0.45 -8.51
CA ASP A 115 26.43 -1.61 -8.59
C ASP A 115 25.08 -1.30 -9.27
N GLY A 116 24.90 -0.12 -9.90
CA GLY A 116 23.69 0.24 -10.64
C GLY A 116 22.50 0.65 -9.77
N VAL A 117 22.71 0.87 -8.48
CA VAL A 117 21.67 1.36 -7.57
C VAL A 117 21.44 2.85 -7.82
N SER A 118 20.19 3.24 -8.09
CA SER A 118 19.79 4.64 -8.30
C SER A 118 18.95 5.21 -7.15
N TYR A 119 18.49 4.35 -6.24
CA TYR A 119 17.82 4.76 -5.00
C TYR A 119 18.25 3.87 -3.83
N VAL A 120 18.53 4.47 -2.67
CA VAL A 120 18.89 3.73 -1.45
C VAL A 120 18.25 4.30 -0.19
N GLU A 121 17.83 3.41 0.70
CA GLU A 121 17.51 3.71 2.09
C GLU A 121 18.56 3.09 3.02
N ILE A 122 19.48 3.92 3.49
CA ILE A 122 20.55 3.49 4.39
C ILE A 122 20.02 3.58 5.82
N ARG A 123 20.01 2.44 6.53
CA ARG A 123 19.64 2.37 7.94
C ARG A 123 20.89 2.41 8.82
N PHE A 124 20.77 2.97 10.01
CA PHE A 124 21.82 2.92 11.02
C PHE A 124 21.25 3.27 12.39
N SER A 125 21.95 2.92 13.46
CA SER A 125 21.53 3.25 14.83
C SER A 125 22.40 4.40 15.39
N PRO A 126 21.88 5.65 15.46
CA PRO A 126 22.67 6.79 15.91
C PRO A 126 23.29 6.63 17.31
N ILE A 127 22.67 5.83 18.18
CA ILE A 127 23.18 5.57 19.53
C ILE A 127 24.49 4.77 19.54
N LEU A 128 24.86 4.10 18.45
CA LEU A 128 26.13 3.38 18.35
C LEU A 128 27.34 4.30 18.09
N HIS A 129 27.10 5.59 17.83
CA HIS A 129 28.13 6.56 17.43
C HIS A 129 28.36 7.67 18.46
N VAL A 130 27.95 7.45 19.72
CA VAL A 130 28.06 8.46 20.80
C VAL A 130 29.14 8.13 21.84
N GLU A 131 29.88 7.03 21.69
CA GLU A 131 30.81 6.54 22.72
C GLU A 131 31.97 7.52 22.98
N GLN A 132 32.36 8.31 21.99
CA GLN A 132 33.39 9.35 22.13
C GLN A 132 32.81 10.76 22.32
N GLY A 133 31.59 10.86 22.86
CA GLY A 133 31.00 12.12 23.32
C GLY A 133 30.20 12.90 22.29
N LEU A 134 29.93 12.34 21.10
CA LEU A 134 28.98 12.95 20.16
C LEU A 134 27.56 12.89 20.72
N SER A 135 26.80 13.96 20.56
CA SER A 135 25.36 13.92 20.74
C SER A 135 24.68 13.21 19.56
N LEU A 136 23.48 12.68 19.78
CA LEU A 136 22.65 12.11 18.71
C LEU A 136 22.44 13.12 17.56
N SER A 137 22.34 14.41 17.87
CA SER A 137 22.20 15.46 16.84
C SER A 137 23.45 15.63 15.99
N GLU A 138 24.65 15.54 16.58
CA GLU A 138 25.90 15.63 15.82
C GLU A 138 26.09 14.42 14.89
N VAL A 139 25.76 13.23 15.39
CA VAL A 139 25.72 12.01 14.57
C VAL A 139 24.73 12.16 13.42
N MET A 140 23.52 12.65 13.69
CA MET A 140 22.50 12.86 12.67
C MET A 140 22.87 13.95 11.66
N ASN A 141 23.54 15.03 12.08
CA ASN A 141 24.04 16.04 11.15
C ASN A 141 25.12 15.44 10.23
N ALA A 142 26.07 14.68 10.77
CA ALA A 142 27.12 14.05 9.98
C ALA A 142 26.57 13.10 8.90
N VAL A 143 25.59 12.27 9.25
CA VAL A 143 24.98 11.37 8.25
C VAL A 143 24.17 12.15 7.20
N CYS A 144 23.52 13.26 7.58
CA CYS A 144 22.81 14.13 6.64
C CYS A 144 23.78 14.86 5.70
N ASP A 145 24.96 15.25 6.18
CA ASP A 145 26.00 15.86 5.35
C ASP A 145 26.55 14.85 4.34
N GLY A 146 26.74 13.59 4.76
CA GLY A 146 27.12 12.50 3.87
C GLY A 146 26.07 12.23 2.78
N LEU A 147 24.78 12.24 3.16
CA LEU A 147 23.66 12.15 2.23
C LEU A 147 23.65 13.30 1.22
N ALA A 148 23.77 14.54 1.70
CA ALA A 148 23.76 15.72 0.84
C ALA A 148 24.94 15.70 -0.14
N LEU A 149 26.12 15.29 0.32
CA LEU A 149 27.30 15.13 -0.53
C LEU A 149 27.10 14.04 -1.59
N ALA A 150 26.54 12.89 -1.21
CA ALA A 150 26.25 11.81 -2.14
C ALA A 150 25.25 12.24 -3.23
N GLU A 151 24.10 12.82 -2.87
CA GLU A 151 23.11 13.29 -3.86
C GLU A 151 23.64 14.44 -4.73
N PHE A 152 24.63 15.21 -4.25
CA PHE A 152 25.25 16.28 -5.03
C PHE A 152 26.28 15.77 -6.05
N LYS A 153 27.03 14.72 -5.72
CA LYS A 153 28.16 14.21 -6.53
C LYS A 153 27.82 13.00 -7.38
N LEU A 154 26.82 12.22 -6.97
CA LEU A 154 26.52 10.90 -7.53
C LEU A 154 25.10 10.88 -8.11
N PRO A 155 24.83 10.10 -9.17
CA PRO A 155 23.50 9.94 -9.75
C PRO A 155 22.62 8.97 -8.94
N ILE A 156 22.47 9.25 -7.63
CA ILE A 156 21.71 8.43 -6.69
C ILE A 156 20.77 9.30 -5.86
N LYS A 157 19.62 8.74 -5.50
CA LYS A 157 18.75 9.29 -4.45
C LYS A 157 18.90 8.50 -3.18
N ALA A 158 19.19 9.16 -2.07
CA ALA A 158 19.51 8.51 -0.81
C ALA A 158 18.58 8.99 0.30
N ARG A 159 18.20 8.08 1.19
CA ARG A 159 17.39 8.36 2.38
C ARG A 159 17.99 7.68 3.58
N ILE A 160 17.70 8.22 4.76
CA ILE A 160 18.15 7.69 6.05
C ILE A 160 16.97 7.01 6.75
N ILE A 161 17.21 5.84 7.31
CA ILE A 161 16.33 5.20 8.29
C ILE A 161 17.04 5.19 9.63
N VAL A 162 16.41 5.78 10.65
CA VAL A 162 16.93 5.73 12.01
C VAL A 162 16.48 4.42 12.65
N CYS A 163 17.44 3.60 13.07
CA CYS A 163 17.17 2.28 13.63
C CYS A 163 17.30 2.30 15.16
N GLY A 164 16.26 1.85 15.86
CA GLY A 164 16.36 1.44 17.26
C GLY A 164 16.96 0.04 17.39
N LEU A 165 17.49 -0.29 18.56
CA LEU A 165 18.01 -1.62 18.88
C LEU A 165 17.17 -2.25 20.00
N ARG A 166 16.56 -3.40 19.72
CA ARG A 166 15.54 -4.01 20.60
C ARG A 166 16.06 -4.57 21.93
N HIS A 167 17.36 -4.82 22.02
CA HIS A 167 17.99 -5.22 23.27
C HIS A 167 18.32 -4.04 24.20
N LEU A 168 18.23 -2.79 23.70
CA LEU A 168 18.40 -1.60 24.51
C LEU A 168 17.09 -1.21 25.20
N SER A 169 17.20 -0.34 26.21
CA SER A 169 16.04 0.21 26.93
C SER A 169 15.02 0.82 25.95
N PRO A 170 13.71 0.55 26.11
CA PRO A 170 12.67 1.19 25.32
C PRO A 170 12.71 2.73 25.33
N ASN A 171 13.25 3.35 26.39
CA ASN A 171 13.45 4.80 26.44
C ASN A 171 14.44 5.28 25.37
N VAL A 172 15.51 4.51 25.10
CA VAL A 172 16.48 4.83 24.04
C VAL A 172 15.79 4.78 22.68
N THR A 173 15.01 3.72 22.41
CA THR A 173 14.27 3.62 21.14
C THR A 173 13.24 4.73 20.96
N LYS A 174 12.64 5.21 22.05
CA LYS A 174 11.75 6.36 22.04
C LYS A 174 12.50 7.64 21.62
N ASP A 175 13.65 7.92 22.22
CA ASP A 175 14.47 9.08 21.87
C ASP A 175 14.94 9.03 20.39
N LEU A 176 15.23 7.82 19.89
CA LEU A 176 15.56 7.59 18.49
C LEU A 176 14.37 7.83 17.55
N ALA A 177 13.15 7.45 17.93
CA ALA A 177 11.95 7.79 17.16
C ALA A 177 11.71 9.31 17.12
N GLU A 178 11.95 10.01 18.22
CA GLU A 178 11.86 11.47 18.27
C GLU A 178 12.91 12.15 17.37
N ILE A 179 14.17 11.68 17.38
CA ILE A 179 15.19 12.25 16.50
C ILE A 179 14.92 11.95 15.02
N ALA A 180 14.44 10.75 14.69
CA ALA A 180 14.02 10.41 13.33
C ALA A 180 12.99 11.41 12.80
N TRP A 181 11.96 11.71 13.61
CA TRP A 181 10.97 12.71 13.26
C TRP A 181 11.56 14.13 13.15
N ARG A 182 12.46 14.54 14.05
CA ARG A 182 13.10 15.87 13.98
C ARG A 182 13.86 16.08 12.67
N TYR A 183 14.55 15.05 12.17
CA TYR A 183 15.39 15.09 10.97
C TYR A 183 14.67 14.73 9.66
N ARG A 184 13.36 14.49 9.69
CA ARG A 184 12.54 14.15 8.49
C ARG A 184 12.63 15.13 7.31
N HIS A 185 13.06 16.37 7.55
CA HIS A 185 13.24 17.39 6.51
C HIS A 185 14.65 17.41 5.91
N LYS A 186 15.57 16.59 6.46
CA LYS A 186 16.98 16.49 6.06
C LYS A 186 17.33 15.12 5.46
N GLY A 187 16.33 14.39 4.94
CA GLY A 187 16.54 13.10 4.27
C GLY A 187 16.22 11.85 5.10
N VAL A 188 15.81 11.99 6.38
CA VAL A 188 15.26 10.86 7.14
C VAL A 188 13.89 10.50 6.60
N ALA A 189 13.76 9.27 6.09
CA ALA A 189 12.54 8.75 5.49
C ALA A 189 11.72 7.88 6.44
N GLY A 190 12.33 7.25 7.45
CA GLY A 190 11.64 6.32 8.31
C GLY A 190 12.37 5.94 9.59
N PHE A 191 11.75 5.02 10.34
CA PHE A 191 12.27 4.42 11.55
C PHE A 191 12.32 2.89 11.41
N ASP A 192 13.28 2.24 12.07
CA ASP A 192 13.44 0.78 12.12
C ASP A 192 13.69 0.30 13.55
N LEU A 193 13.56 -1.01 13.77
CA LEU A 193 13.96 -1.71 14.98
C LEU A 193 14.67 -3.02 14.62
N ALA A 194 15.97 -3.10 14.93
CA ALA A 194 16.84 -4.25 14.66
C ALA A 194 17.42 -4.84 15.96
N GLY A 195 18.34 -5.81 15.83
CA GLY A 195 18.99 -6.52 16.93
C GLY A 195 18.45 -7.93 17.17
N PRO A 196 18.90 -8.63 18.24
CA PRO A 196 18.52 -10.02 18.51
C PRO A 196 17.01 -10.14 18.71
N GLU A 197 16.34 -10.93 17.89
CA GLU A 197 14.88 -10.94 17.81
C GLU A 197 14.22 -11.82 18.87
N ASP A 198 14.72 -13.04 19.08
CA ASP A 198 14.08 -13.97 20.00
C ASP A 198 14.11 -13.44 21.44
N GLY A 199 12.95 -13.44 22.10
CA GLY A 199 12.77 -12.83 23.42
C GLY A 199 12.65 -11.29 23.44
N PHE A 200 12.87 -10.58 22.33
CA PHE A 200 12.81 -9.12 22.25
C PHE A 200 11.71 -8.62 21.30
N SER A 201 10.44 -8.80 21.71
CA SER A 201 9.27 -8.39 20.92
C SER A 201 9.25 -6.87 20.68
N SER A 202 8.89 -6.48 19.44
CA SER A 202 8.68 -5.07 19.06
C SER A 202 7.64 -4.35 19.92
N LYS A 203 6.70 -5.08 20.52
CA LYS A 203 5.69 -4.52 21.45
C LYS A 203 6.31 -3.83 22.67
N TYR A 204 7.50 -4.23 23.11
CA TYR A 204 8.16 -3.58 24.24
C TYR A 204 8.60 -2.15 23.94
N HIS A 205 8.70 -1.79 22.66
CA HIS A 205 9.06 -0.46 22.17
C HIS A 205 7.83 0.37 21.78
N LYS A 206 6.67 0.07 22.37
CA LYS A 206 5.38 0.70 22.03
C LYS A 206 5.45 2.22 21.95
N GLN A 207 6.12 2.89 22.89
CA GLN A 207 6.19 4.36 22.92
C GLN A 207 6.92 4.95 21.71
N ALA A 208 7.98 4.30 21.23
CA ALA A 208 8.68 4.70 20.02
C ALA A 208 7.75 4.60 18.81
N PHE A 209 7.05 3.48 18.68
CA PHE A 209 6.11 3.27 17.57
C PHE A 209 4.84 4.11 17.67
N ASP A 210 4.38 4.48 18.87
CA ASP A 210 3.33 5.47 19.07
C ASP A 210 3.76 6.80 18.42
N ILE A 211 4.99 7.27 18.67
CA ILE A 211 5.53 8.49 18.05
C ILE A 211 5.60 8.37 16.52
N VAL A 212 6.16 7.25 16.01
CA VAL A 212 6.28 7.01 14.56
C VAL A 212 4.92 7.10 13.87
N ARG A 213 3.89 6.44 14.43
CA ARG A 213 2.53 6.43 13.89
C ARG A 213 1.84 7.78 14.05
N ASP A 214 1.88 8.39 15.24
CA ASP A 214 1.23 9.68 15.51
C ASP A 214 1.80 10.81 14.65
N LYS A 215 3.06 10.67 14.20
CA LYS A 215 3.73 11.62 13.31
C LYS A 215 3.71 11.25 11.83
N ALA A 216 3.05 10.14 11.47
CA ALA A 216 3.01 9.58 10.10
C ALA A 216 4.42 9.42 9.49
N LEU A 217 5.39 8.98 10.29
CA LEU A 217 6.72 8.61 9.82
C LEU A 217 6.67 7.18 9.28
N ASN A 218 7.40 6.92 8.19
CA ASN A 218 7.48 5.55 7.65
C ASN A 218 8.20 4.64 8.64
N CYS A 219 7.92 3.34 8.55
CA CYS A 219 8.34 2.35 9.52
C CYS A 219 8.63 1.04 8.79
N THR A 220 9.82 0.50 8.96
CA THR A 220 10.17 -0.90 8.66
C THR A 220 10.57 -1.56 9.98
N ILE A 221 10.44 -2.88 10.12
CA ILE A 221 10.86 -3.57 11.35
C ILE A 221 11.46 -4.92 10.97
N HIS A 222 12.67 -5.22 11.45
CA HIS A 222 13.24 -6.57 11.35
C HIS A 222 12.33 -7.55 12.09
N SER A 223 11.77 -8.55 11.40
CA SER A 223 10.97 -9.56 12.09
C SER A 223 10.80 -10.86 11.31
N GLY A 224 10.62 -11.95 12.05
CA GLY A 224 10.53 -13.29 11.51
C GLY A 224 11.84 -13.76 10.88
N GLU A 225 12.97 -13.30 11.41
CA GLU A 225 14.32 -13.68 11.00
C GLU A 225 14.87 -14.80 11.89
N ASP A 226 14.91 -14.56 13.21
CA ASP A 226 15.45 -15.46 14.24
C ASP A 226 14.36 -15.90 15.24
N SER A 227 13.12 -15.42 15.07
CA SER A 227 11.94 -15.86 15.82
C SER A 227 10.84 -16.44 14.90
N ASN A 228 9.57 -16.35 15.31
CA ASN A 228 8.43 -16.94 14.62
C ASN A 228 7.48 -15.89 14.02
N TYR A 229 6.43 -16.35 13.31
CA TYR A 229 5.47 -15.47 12.64
C TYR A 229 4.75 -14.48 13.56
N MET A 230 4.67 -14.75 14.87
CA MET A 230 4.09 -13.81 15.84
C MET A 230 4.92 -12.54 15.98
N SER A 231 6.24 -12.61 15.80
CA SER A 231 7.07 -11.40 15.80
C SER A 231 6.77 -10.49 14.62
N VAL A 232 6.50 -11.08 13.44
CA VAL A 232 6.03 -10.33 12.27
C VAL A 232 4.65 -9.72 12.53
N PHE A 233 3.73 -10.50 13.11
CA PHE A 233 2.42 -10.00 13.51
C PHE A 233 2.56 -8.82 14.49
N ASP A 234 3.40 -8.93 15.51
CA ASP A 234 3.67 -7.88 16.49
C ASP A 234 4.22 -6.61 15.83
N SER A 235 5.08 -6.76 14.84
CA SER A 235 5.63 -5.66 14.05
C SER A 235 4.57 -4.94 13.21
N ILE A 236 3.64 -5.69 12.60
CA ILE A 236 2.47 -5.13 11.90
C ILE A 236 1.56 -4.38 12.90
N ILE A 237 1.35 -4.92 14.10
CA ILE A 237 0.59 -4.22 15.17
C ILE A 237 1.30 -2.92 15.58
N CYS A 238 2.63 -2.91 15.59
CA CYS A 238 3.43 -1.71 15.84
C CYS A 238 3.39 -0.69 14.68
N GLY A 239 2.75 -1.03 13.55
CA GLY A 239 2.60 -0.15 12.39
C GLY A 239 3.74 -0.24 11.38
N ALA A 240 4.41 -1.38 11.29
CA ALA A 240 5.36 -1.63 10.21
C ALA A 240 4.68 -1.55 8.84
N HIS A 241 5.31 -0.82 7.92
CA HIS A 241 4.88 -0.73 6.54
C HIS A 241 5.65 -1.66 5.62
N ARG A 242 6.87 -2.05 6.02
CA ARG A 242 7.67 -3.12 5.44
C ARG A 242 8.19 -4.02 6.56
N ILE A 243 8.46 -5.28 6.22
CA ILE A 243 9.05 -6.25 7.14
C ILE A 243 10.46 -6.58 6.67
N GLY A 244 11.45 -6.37 7.55
CA GLY A 244 12.81 -6.86 7.36
C GLY A 244 12.86 -8.39 7.50
N HIS A 245 13.42 -9.07 6.52
CA HIS A 245 13.56 -10.54 6.38
C HIS A 245 12.25 -11.31 6.17
N GLY A 246 11.38 -11.39 7.19
CA GLY A 246 10.05 -12.03 7.07
C GLY A 246 10.06 -13.53 6.70
N ILE A 247 11.14 -14.26 7.00
CA ILE A 247 11.25 -15.70 6.69
C ILE A 247 10.13 -16.48 7.36
N ALA A 248 9.81 -16.16 8.62
CA ALA A 248 8.82 -16.87 9.41
C ALA A 248 7.37 -16.67 8.95
N VAL A 249 7.08 -15.73 8.05
CA VAL A 249 5.72 -15.52 7.49
C VAL A 249 5.19 -16.81 6.84
N GLN A 250 6.08 -17.65 6.30
CA GLN A 250 5.72 -18.93 5.68
C GLN A 250 5.03 -19.92 6.64
N GLN A 251 5.16 -19.71 7.95
CA GLN A 251 4.54 -20.53 9.00
C GLN A 251 3.04 -20.24 9.16
N ASN A 252 2.54 -19.11 8.61
CA ASN A 252 1.14 -18.70 8.75
C ASN A 252 0.59 -18.10 7.44
N GLN A 253 -0.26 -18.86 6.76
CA GLN A 253 -0.84 -18.46 5.47
C GLN A 253 -1.81 -17.28 5.60
N ASP A 254 -2.54 -17.13 6.71
CA ASP A 254 -3.45 -16.00 6.93
C ASP A 254 -2.69 -14.69 7.09
N LEU A 255 -1.53 -14.72 7.77
CA LEU A 255 -0.62 -13.59 7.89
C LEU A 255 -0.05 -13.20 6.53
N LEU A 256 0.41 -14.18 5.73
CA LEU A 256 0.87 -13.92 4.36
C LEU A 256 -0.25 -13.28 3.50
N ASN A 257 -1.46 -13.84 3.55
CA ASN A 257 -2.62 -13.29 2.85
C ASN A 257 -2.93 -11.86 3.32
N HIS A 258 -2.81 -11.58 4.62
CA HIS A 258 -2.97 -10.25 5.17
C HIS A 258 -1.94 -9.27 4.58
N MET A 259 -0.66 -9.65 4.56
CA MET A 259 0.41 -8.83 3.99
C MET A 259 0.21 -8.58 2.49
N ILE A 260 -0.18 -9.61 1.73
CA ILE A 260 -0.51 -9.49 0.29
C ILE A 260 -1.67 -8.51 0.08
N ASN A 261 -2.77 -8.69 0.82
CA ASN A 261 -3.96 -7.84 0.71
C ASN A 261 -3.67 -6.38 1.06
N ARG A 262 -2.75 -6.15 2.00
CA ARG A 262 -2.30 -4.82 2.45
C ARG A 262 -1.08 -4.30 1.70
N ARG A 263 -0.53 -5.09 0.76
CA ARG A 263 0.68 -4.80 0.00
C ARG A 263 1.87 -4.41 0.89
N ILE A 264 2.04 -5.11 2.02
CA ILE A 264 3.16 -4.94 2.95
C ILE A 264 4.38 -5.66 2.35
N PRO A 265 5.42 -4.93 1.91
CA PRO A 265 6.63 -5.52 1.34
C PRO A 265 7.48 -6.29 2.35
N ILE A 266 8.20 -7.29 1.85
CA ILE A 266 9.18 -8.09 2.58
C ILE A 266 10.57 -7.79 2.00
N GLU A 267 11.47 -7.28 2.83
CA GLU A 267 12.87 -6.98 2.51
C GLU A 267 13.68 -8.27 2.70
N CYS A 268 13.94 -9.01 1.61
CA CYS A 268 14.60 -10.31 1.63
C CYS A 268 16.11 -10.18 1.46
N CYS A 269 16.87 -10.66 2.44
CA CYS A 269 18.33 -10.63 2.45
C CYS A 269 18.85 -12.08 2.40
N LEU A 270 18.93 -12.65 1.19
CA LEU A 270 19.09 -14.10 0.99
C LEU A 270 20.40 -14.61 1.59
N THR A 271 21.51 -13.93 1.27
CA THR A 271 22.84 -14.31 1.77
C THR A 271 22.92 -14.17 3.29
N SER A 272 22.41 -13.06 3.83
CA SER A 272 22.38 -12.81 5.28
C SER A 272 21.65 -13.93 6.02
N ASN A 273 20.44 -14.28 5.57
CA ASN A 273 19.62 -15.32 6.19
C ASN A 273 20.28 -16.71 6.23
N LEU A 274 21.11 -17.04 5.23
CA LEU A 274 21.90 -18.27 5.23
C LEU A 274 23.12 -18.16 6.16
N GLN A 275 23.82 -17.03 6.17
CA GLN A 275 25.01 -16.79 7.00
C GLN A 275 24.67 -16.81 8.49
N ILE A 276 23.56 -16.21 8.90
CA ILE A 276 23.10 -16.24 10.29
C ILE A 276 22.43 -17.57 10.69
N LYS A 277 22.37 -18.56 9.80
CA LYS A 277 21.75 -19.88 10.03
C LYS A 277 20.25 -19.83 10.39
N ALA A 278 19.55 -18.76 10.03
CA ALA A 278 18.09 -18.72 10.07
C ALA A 278 17.48 -19.79 9.16
N LEU A 279 18.18 -20.09 8.06
CA LEU A 279 17.90 -21.21 7.17
C LEU A 279 19.17 -22.04 6.92
N LYS A 280 18.98 -23.32 6.58
CA LYS A 280 20.09 -24.24 6.29
C LYS A 280 20.53 -24.20 4.82
N HIS A 281 19.60 -23.97 3.90
CA HIS A 281 19.85 -23.98 2.46
C HIS A 281 19.01 -22.90 1.77
N TYR A 282 19.49 -22.38 0.63
CA TYR A 282 18.71 -21.42 -0.17
C TYR A 282 17.35 -21.95 -0.59
N LYS A 283 17.24 -23.24 -0.96
CA LYS A 283 15.95 -23.86 -1.32
C LYS A 283 14.87 -23.79 -0.22
N ASP A 284 15.27 -23.59 1.03
CA ASP A 284 14.36 -23.47 2.18
C ASP A 284 13.83 -22.02 2.34
N HIS A 285 14.40 -21.06 1.58
CA HIS A 285 14.01 -19.65 1.64
C HIS A 285 12.66 -19.41 0.93
N PRO A 286 11.73 -18.66 1.54
CA PRO A 286 10.36 -18.58 1.05
C PRO A 286 10.15 -17.57 -0.09
N ILE A 287 11.18 -16.84 -0.53
CA ILE A 287 11.07 -15.77 -1.54
C ILE A 287 10.32 -16.20 -2.81
N ARG A 288 10.64 -17.38 -3.35
CA ARG A 288 9.99 -17.93 -4.54
C ARG A 288 8.49 -18.12 -4.31
N LYS A 289 8.15 -18.81 -3.22
CA LYS A 289 6.77 -19.05 -2.78
C LYS A 289 6.01 -17.73 -2.55
N TYR A 290 6.63 -16.75 -1.92
CA TYR A 290 6.03 -15.44 -1.67
C TYR A 290 5.73 -14.71 -2.98
N PHE A 291 6.71 -14.66 -3.88
CA PHE A 291 6.56 -13.99 -5.17
C PHE A 291 5.47 -14.66 -6.03
N ASP A 292 5.41 -15.99 -6.07
CA ASP A 292 4.38 -16.75 -6.81
C ASP A 292 2.96 -16.47 -6.29
N GLN A 293 2.84 -16.14 -5.00
CA GLN A 293 1.58 -15.74 -4.36
C GLN A 293 1.28 -14.25 -4.49
N ASN A 294 2.07 -13.50 -5.28
CA ASN A 294 1.97 -12.05 -5.48
C ASN A 294 2.26 -11.22 -4.22
N ALA A 295 3.03 -11.76 -3.27
CA ALA A 295 3.61 -10.91 -2.23
C ALA A 295 4.67 -9.98 -2.84
N ILE A 296 4.76 -8.77 -2.30
CA ILE A 296 5.81 -7.82 -2.69
C ILE A 296 7.07 -8.21 -1.93
N VAL A 297 8.03 -8.79 -2.64
CA VAL A 297 9.35 -9.11 -2.11
C VAL A 297 10.39 -8.22 -2.79
N THR A 298 11.39 -7.81 -2.04
CA THR A 298 12.50 -6.97 -2.52
C THR A 298 13.81 -7.64 -2.13
N LEU A 299 14.78 -7.67 -3.03
CA LEU A 299 16.12 -8.17 -2.70
C LEU A 299 16.93 -7.05 -2.07
N CYS A 300 17.68 -7.37 -1.01
CA CYS A 300 18.46 -6.41 -0.24
C CYS A 300 19.76 -7.05 0.30
N CYS A 301 20.80 -6.23 0.52
CA CYS A 301 22.10 -6.73 0.94
C CYS A 301 22.26 -6.96 2.45
N ASP A 302 21.50 -6.22 3.28
CA ASP A 302 21.68 -6.14 4.73
C ASP A 302 23.02 -5.53 5.15
N ASN A 303 24.08 -6.35 5.21
CA ASN A 303 25.42 -5.94 5.65
C ASN A 303 26.47 -6.31 4.59
N PRO A 304 26.57 -5.55 3.48
CA PRO A 304 27.44 -5.87 2.33
C PRO A 304 28.88 -6.23 2.70
N THR A 305 29.46 -5.52 3.67
CA THR A 305 30.83 -5.80 4.12
C THR A 305 30.88 -7.15 4.79
N MET A 306 30.06 -7.41 5.80
CA MET A 306 30.08 -8.67 6.57
C MET A 306 29.69 -9.87 5.70
N SER A 307 28.72 -9.67 4.81
CA SER A 307 28.19 -10.72 3.94
C SER A 307 28.99 -10.95 2.66
N ASN A 308 29.95 -10.05 2.35
CA ASN A 308 30.71 -10.03 1.10
C ASN A 308 29.80 -10.13 -0.14
N ILE A 309 28.76 -9.30 -0.18
CA ILE A 309 27.73 -9.35 -1.22
C ILE A 309 27.41 -7.95 -1.72
N THR A 310 26.96 -7.87 -2.97
CA THR A 310 26.43 -6.66 -3.61
C THR A 310 24.98 -6.91 -3.97
N LEU A 311 24.20 -5.86 -4.27
CA LEU A 311 22.80 -6.05 -4.62
C LEU A 311 22.68 -6.84 -5.93
N SER A 312 23.53 -6.56 -6.92
CA SER A 312 23.60 -7.41 -8.12
C SER A 312 23.97 -8.87 -7.79
N GLY A 313 24.76 -9.09 -6.74
CA GLY A 313 25.05 -10.42 -6.21
C GLY A 313 23.81 -11.12 -5.63
N GLU A 314 22.98 -10.42 -4.86
CA GLU A 314 21.69 -10.96 -4.36
C GLU A 314 20.75 -11.33 -5.53
N PHE A 315 20.72 -10.53 -6.60
CA PHE A 315 19.99 -10.89 -7.82
C PHE A 315 20.58 -12.15 -8.49
N SER A 316 21.91 -12.31 -8.53
CA SER A 316 22.55 -13.54 -9.03
C SER A 316 22.14 -14.75 -8.20
N VAL A 317 22.17 -14.64 -6.87
CA VAL A 317 21.73 -15.71 -5.95
C VAL A 317 20.27 -16.06 -6.19
N ALA A 318 19.40 -15.06 -6.37
CA ALA A 318 17.99 -15.26 -6.67
C ALA A 318 17.79 -16.07 -7.97
N ILE A 319 18.50 -15.71 -9.04
CA ILE A 319 18.41 -16.38 -10.34
C ILE A 319 18.95 -17.81 -10.25
N GLU A 320 20.12 -18.00 -9.64
CA GLU A 320 20.81 -19.30 -9.57
C GLU A 320 20.10 -20.32 -8.67
N ASN A 321 19.44 -19.87 -7.60
CA ASN A 321 18.86 -20.77 -6.59
C ASN A 321 17.33 -20.87 -6.65
N PHE A 322 16.64 -19.95 -7.36
CA PHE A 322 15.18 -19.88 -7.40
C PHE A 322 14.60 -19.66 -8.81
N ASP A 323 15.44 -19.76 -9.85
CA ASP A 323 15.06 -19.72 -11.26
C ASP A 323 14.26 -18.47 -11.67
N PHE A 324 14.56 -17.32 -11.05
CA PHE A 324 13.96 -16.04 -11.45
C PHE A 324 14.34 -15.68 -12.89
N ASN A 325 13.34 -15.55 -13.77
CA ASN A 325 13.58 -15.15 -15.17
C ASN A 325 13.65 -13.62 -15.32
N ILE A 326 13.96 -13.12 -16.52
CA ILE A 326 14.19 -11.69 -16.75
C ILE A 326 12.96 -10.80 -16.47
N GLU A 327 11.73 -11.28 -16.72
CA GLU A 327 10.51 -10.52 -16.39
C GLU A 327 10.33 -10.44 -14.89
N GLU A 328 10.63 -11.53 -14.19
CA GLU A 328 10.53 -11.56 -12.75
C GLU A 328 11.61 -10.72 -12.08
N VAL A 329 12.83 -10.69 -12.63
CA VAL A 329 13.89 -9.75 -12.24
C VAL A 329 13.43 -8.30 -12.43
N LEU A 330 12.81 -7.97 -13.58
CA LEU A 330 12.22 -6.66 -13.81
C LEU A 330 11.12 -6.33 -12.79
N ARG A 331 10.31 -7.33 -12.41
CA ARG A 331 9.25 -7.19 -11.41
C ARG A 331 9.81 -7.02 -10.00
N LEU A 332 10.90 -7.69 -9.63
CA LEU A 332 11.63 -7.48 -8.37
C LEU A 332 12.22 -6.06 -8.29
N ILE A 333 12.81 -5.57 -9.40
CA ILE A 333 13.27 -4.17 -9.50
C ILE A 333 12.09 -3.22 -9.25
N ASP A 334 10.97 -3.44 -9.92
CA ASP A 334 9.77 -2.62 -9.77
C ASP A 334 9.22 -2.63 -8.33
N TYR A 335 9.17 -3.81 -7.71
CA TYR A 335 8.76 -3.97 -6.31
C TYR A 335 9.64 -3.18 -5.35
N SER A 336 10.96 -3.13 -5.56
CA SER A 336 11.86 -2.32 -4.74
C SER A 336 11.54 -0.81 -4.87
N PHE A 337 11.36 -0.29 -6.08
CA PHE A 337 10.98 1.13 -6.24
C PHE A 337 9.56 1.44 -5.72
N ALA A 338 8.60 0.52 -5.90
CA ALA A 338 7.26 0.68 -5.36
C ALA A 338 7.25 0.76 -3.82
N SER A 339 8.17 0.04 -3.18
CA SER A 339 8.30 -0.07 -1.73
C SER A 339 9.10 1.07 -1.10
N ALA A 340 9.72 1.94 -1.90
CA ALA A 340 10.55 3.05 -1.43
C ALA A 340 9.79 4.06 -0.52
N PHE A 341 10.42 4.51 0.54
CA PHE A 341 10.01 5.61 1.41
C PHE A 341 10.45 6.97 0.84
N ILE A 342 9.87 7.32 -0.31
CA ILE A 342 10.05 8.61 -0.98
C ILE A 342 8.70 9.18 -1.41
N GLU A 343 8.61 10.48 -1.66
CA GLU A 343 7.39 11.15 -2.08
C GLU A 343 6.78 10.51 -3.34
N ALA A 344 5.45 10.32 -3.34
CA ALA A 344 4.75 9.57 -4.39
C ALA A 344 5.05 10.02 -5.83
N PRO A 345 5.14 11.32 -6.17
CA PRO A 345 5.53 11.75 -7.51
C PRO A 345 6.94 11.30 -7.89
N MET A 346 7.91 11.46 -6.99
CA MET A 346 9.31 11.04 -7.22
C MET A 346 9.42 9.52 -7.34
N LYS A 347 8.69 8.78 -6.49
CA LYS A 347 8.58 7.32 -6.57
C LYS A 347 8.11 6.88 -7.95
N SER A 348 7.04 7.50 -8.45
CA SER A 348 6.47 7.19 -9.77
C SER A 348 7.50 7.41 -10.89
N THR A 349 8.22 8.53 -10.87
CA THR A 349 9.29 8.81 -11.84
C THR A 349 10.40 7.78 -11.79
N LEU A 350 11.01 7.54 -10.61
CA LEU A 350 12.11 6.60 -10.45
C LEU A 350 11.72 5.18 -10.89
N ARG A 351 10.50 4.76 -10.56
CA ARG A 351 9.96 3.46 -10.95
C ARG A 351 9.80 3.33 -12.46
N LYS A 352 9.26 4.35 -13.14
CA LYS A 352 9.13 4.37 -14.60
C LYS A 352 10.48 4.32 -15.30
N GLU A 353 11.42 5.14 -14.85
CA GLU A 353 12.78 5.18 -15.37
C GLU A 353 13.48 3.82 -15.21
N ALA A 354 13.32 3.19 -14.04
CA ALA A 354 13.91 1.90 -13.76
C ALA A 354 13.41 0.80 -14.71
N VAL A 355 12.09 0.72 -14.93
CA VAL A 355 11.50 -0.27 -15.83
C VAL A 355 11.94 -0.03 -17.28
N ILE A 356 11.85 1.21 -17.78
CA ILE A 356 12.23 1.55 -19.16
C ILE A 356 13.72 1.26 -19.41
N LYS A 357 14.59 1.68 -18.50
CA LYS A 357 16.04 1.45 -18.64
C LYS A 357 16.38 -0.04 -18.59
N SER A 358 15.72 -0.82 -17.73
CA SER A 358 15.92 -2.28 -17.68
C SER A 358 15.53 -2.96 -18.99
N ILE A 359 14.38 -2.61 -19.56
CA ILE A 359 13.92 -3.15 -20.86
C ILE A 359 14.92 -2.82 -21.98
N ARG A 360 15.46 -1.59 -22.00
CA ARG A 360 16.50 -1.19 -22.96
C ARG A 360 17.76 -2.04 -22.79
N ILE A 361 18.25 -2.21 -21.56
CA ILE A 361 19.42 -3.05 -21.28
C ILE A 361 19.19 -4.49 -21.75
N PHE A 362 18.03 -5.08 -21.44
CA PHE A 362 17.72 -6.43 -21.89
C PHE A 362 17.70 -6.53 -23.43
N LYS A 363 17.08 -5.55 -24.10
CA LYS A 363 17.05 -5.51 -25.57
C LYS A 363 18.44 -5.37 -26.19
N GLU A 364 19.25 -4.44 -25.70
CA GLU A 364 20.61 -4.15 -26.19
C GLU A 364 21.54 -5.37 -26.09
N HIS A 365 21.32 -6.24 -25.10
CA HIS A 365 22.12 -7.45 -24.88
C HIS A 365 21.47 -8.71 -25.48
N GLY A 366 20.37 -8.57 -26.22
CA GLY A 366 19.73 -9.63 -26.99
C GLY A 366 18.95 -10.66 -26.16
N TYR A 367 18.36 -10.23 -25.04
CA TYR A 367 17.44 -11.07 -24.26
C TYR A 367 16.05 -11.13 -24.91
N ASP A 368 15.38 -12.27 -24.78
CA ASP A 368 14.01 -12.47 -25.22
C ASP A 368 13.03 -11.72 -24.32
N LEU A 369 12.34 -10.71 -24.86
CA LEU A 369 11.41 -9.86 -24.12
C LEU A 369 9.97 -10.41 -24.11
N ASP A 370 9.70 -11.54 -24.75
CA ASP A 370 8.37 -12.15 -24.78
C ASP A 370 7.77 -12.36 -23.37
N PRO A 371 8.53 -12.79 -22.34
CA PRO A 371 7.99 -12.88 -20.98
C PRO A 371 7.48 -11.54 -20.44
N ILE A 372 8.18 -10.44 -20.72
CA ILE A 372 7.80 -9.08 -20.31
C ILE A 372 6.55 -8.64 -21.10
N VAL A 373 6.51 -8.91 -22.41
CA VAL A 373 5.38 -8.60 -23.28
C VAL A 373 4.11 -9.35 -22.85
N LYS A 374 4.23 -10.63 -22.48
CA LYS A 374 3.13 -11.44 -21.93
C LYS A 374 2.56 -10.83 -20.65
N ASN A 375 3.40 -10.16 -19.86
CA ASN A 375 3.02 -9.47 -18.62
C ASN A 375 2.79 -7.96 -18.78
N LYS A 376 2.63 -7.43 -20.01
CA LYS A 376 2.43 -5.98 -20.27
C LYS A 376 1.33 -5.31 -19.44
N ASN A 377 0.27 -6.06 -19.11
CA ASN A 377 -0.84 -5.53 -18.31
C ASN A 377 -0.40 -5.19 -16.89
N TYR A 378 0.51 -5.96 -16.30
CA TYR A 378 1.09 -5.63 -14.99
C TYR A 378 1.72 -4.24 -15.03
N TYR A 379 2.66 -4.01 -15.95
CA TYR A 379 3.38 -2.73 -16.04
C TYR A 379 2.43 -1.57 -16.36
N PHE A 380 1.50 -1.74 -17.30
CA PHE A 380 0.52 -0.70 -17.58
C PHE A 380 -0.31 -0.34 -16.34
N HIS A 381 -0.71 -1.33 -15.54
CA HIS A 381 -1.54 -1.11 -14.36
C HIS A 381 -0.80 -0.60 -13.14
N GLU A 382 0.42 -1.08 -12.94
CA GLU A 382 1.18 -0.86 -11.74
C GLU A 382 2.08 0.36 -11.89
N THR A 383 2.68 0.57 -13.06
CA THR A 383 3.61 1.68 -13.35
C THR A 383 3.05 2.72 -14.32
N GLY A 384 1.98 2.41 -15.06
CA GLY A 384 1.45 3.27 -16.12
C GLY A 384 2.25 3.17 -17.43
N ILE A 385 3.09 2.15 -17.61
CA ILE A 385 3.95 1.99 -18.79
C ILE A 385 3.30 1.03 -19.79
N ASP A 386 3.06 1.49 -21.01
CA ASP A 386 2.72 0.61 -22.13
C ASP A 386 4.00 0.02 -22.74
N ILE A 387 4.28 -1.23 -22.38
CA ILE A 387 5.44 -1.99 -22.85
C ILE A 387 5.49 -2.08 -24.38
N ILE A 388 4.34 -2.24 -25.06
CA ILE A 388 4.31 -2.37 -26.52
C ILE A 388 4.71 -1.05 -27.17
N HIS A 389 4.18 0.05 -26.64
CA HIS A 389 4.54 1.39 -27.10
C HIS A 389 6.05 1.64 -26.90
N GLU A 390 6.58 1.41 -25.70
CA GLU A 390 8.00 1.62 -25.38
C GLU A 390 8.92 0.81 -26.30
N LEU A 391 8.59 -0.46 -26.54
CA LEU A 391 9.38 -1.29 -27.47
C LEU A 391 9.39 -0.73 -28.89
N SER A 392 8.24 -0.23 -29.37
CA SER A 392 8.14 0.40 -30.70
C SER A 392 8.93 1.72 -30.80
N VAL A 393 8.99 2.48 -29.71
CA VAL A 393 9.80 3.71 -29.64
C VAL A 393 11.28 3.36 -29.68
N ILE A 394 11.70 2.33 -28.93
CA ILE A 394 13.09 1.85 -28.94
C ILE A 394 13.50 1.33 -30.33
N GLU A 395 12.59 0.68 -31.08
CA GLU A 395 12.85 0.28 -32.47
C GLU A 395 13.04 1.47 -33.40
N LYS A 396 12.21 2.50 -33.24
CA LYS A 396 12.28 3.71 -34.07
C LYS A 396 13.50 4.57 -33.77
N ILE A 397 13.99 4.63 -32.53
CA ILE A 397 15.20 5.41 -32.18
C ILE A 397 16.46 4.90 -32.91
N ASN A 398 16.49 3.62 -33.31
CA ASN A 398 17.57 3.06 -34.14
C ASN A 398 17.46 3.40 -35.63
N SER A 399 16.38 4.04 -36.07
CA SER A 399 16.20 4.60 -37.42
C SER A 399 16.00 6.11 -37.31
N GLN A 400 16.97 6.90 -37.78
CA GLN A 400 16.95 8.38 -37.69
C GLN A 400 15.55 8.98 -37.90
N PHE A 401 14.99 9.67 -36.90
CA PHE A 401 14.18 10.87 -37.11
C PHE A 401 14.07 11.77 -35.86
N THR A 402 13.96 13.06 -36.15
CA THR A 402 13.87 14.26 -35.33
C THR A 402 12.67 14.32 -34.39
N LEU A 403 12.86 14.97 -33.23
CA LEU A 403 11.82 15.29 -32.25
C LEU A 403 10.71 16.11 -32.92
N GLY A 404 9.56 15.48 -33.17
CA GLY A 404 8.33 16.17 -33.52
C GLY A 404 7.79 16.97 -32.34
N LYS A 405 7.26 18.18 -32.61
CA LYS A 405 6.54 19.00 -31.64
C LYS A 405 5.54 18.16 -30.86
N CYS A 406 5.58 18.28 -29.54
CA CYS A 406 4.54 17.83 -28.63
C CYS A 406 3.22 18.50 -29.06
N LEU A 407 2.34 17.74 -29.71
CA LEU A 407 0.98 18.19 -29.99
C LEU A 407 0.29 18.31 -28.63
N SER A 408 -0.30 19.48 -28.37
CA SER A 408 -1.11 19.69 -27.17
C SER A 408 -2.15 18.56 -27.08
N PRO A 409 -2.37 17.97 -25.89
CA PRO A 409 -3.27 16.84 -25.76
C PRO A 409 -4.67 17.24 -26.21
N ILE A 410 -5.15 16.60 -27.27
CA ILE A 410 -6.56 16.68 -27.65
C ILE A 410 -7.30 15.80 -26.63
N HIS A 411 -7.76 16.40 -25.54
CA HIS A 411 -8.63 15.72 -24.60
C HIS A 411 -9.92 15.33 -25.32
N SER A 412 -10.07 14.06 -25.67
CA SER A 412 -11.38 13.53 -26.08
C SER A 412 -12.34 13.76 -24.90
N PRO A 413 -13.46 14.48 -25.09
CA PRO A 413 -14.34 14.81 -23.98
C PRO A 413 -14.96 13.54 -23.40
N VAL A 414 -14.82 13.36 -22.09
CA VAL A 414 -15.53 12.31 -21.36
C VAL A 414 -17.02 12.62 -21.42
N THR A 415 -17.81 11.76 -22.08
CA THR A 415 -19.25 11.94 -22.25
C THR A 415 -20.06 11.17 -21.21
N MET A 416 -21.32 11.58 -20.99
CA MET A 416 -22.27 10.84 -20.15
C MET A 416 -22.48 9.40 -20.65
N GLU A 417 -22.53 9.22 -21.97
CA GLU A 417 -22.71 7.91 -22.61
C GLU A 417 -21.52 6.98 -22.31
N PHE A 418 -20.30 7.50 -22.42
CA PHE A 418 -19.09 6.77 -22.05
C PHE A 418 -19.11 6.36 -20.57
N LEU A 419 -19.42 7.30 -19.66
CA LEU A 419 -19.51 7.01 -18.23
C LEU A 419 -20.59 5.95 -17.92
N LYS A 420 -21.72 5.98 -18.63
CA LYS A 420 -22.80 5.00 -18.49
C LYS A 420 -22.33 3.62 -18.96
N ALA A 421 -21.63 3.53 -20.09
CA ALA A 421 -21.13 2.29 -20.66
C ALA A 421 -20.00 1.64 -19.85
N MET A 422 -19.20 2.43 -19.12
CA MET A 422 -18.10 1.90 -18.31
C MET A 422 -18.60 0.97 -17.20
N PRO A 423 -17.90 -0.16 -16.94
CA PRO A 423 -18.21 -1.06 -15.82
C PRO A 423 -17.90 -0.38 -14.50
N LYS A 424 -18.82 -0.51 -13.52
CA LYS A 424 -18.71 0.19 -12.23
C LYS A 424 -18.64 -0.78 -11.06
N ALA A 425 -18.06 -0.32 -9.96
CA ALA A 425 -18.14 -0.99 -8.66
C ALA A 425 -18.47 0.04 -7.56
N ASP A 426 -19.33 -0.33 -6.62
CA ASP A 426 -19.79 0.55 -5.53
C ASP A 426 -19.47 -0.08 -4.18
N LEU A 427 -18.53 0.49 -3.43
CA LEU A 427 -18.00 -0.17 -2.23
C LEU A 427 -18.60 0.31 -0.90
N GLN A 428 -19.61 1.18 -0.95
CA GLN A 428 -20.27 1.72 0.23
C GLN A 428 -21.75 1.99 -0.05
N SER A 429 -22.46 0.99 -0.55
CA SER A 429 -23.91 1.09 -0.78
C SER A 429 -24.64 0.88 0.56
N ARG A 430 -25.13 1.97 1.15
CA ARG A 430 -25.84 1.93 2.43
C ARG A 430 -27.24 1.37 2.22
N PHE A 431 -27.57 0.24 2.83
CA PHE A 431 -28.87 -0.40 2.66
C PHE A 431 -30.02 0.57 2.99
N ASP A 432 -29.93 1.26 4.12
CA ASP A 432 -30.91 2.23 4.61
C ASP A 432 -30.94 3.59 3.89
N GLY A 433 -30.08 3.79 2.89
CA GLY A 433 -29.99 5.04 2.12
C GLY A 433 -30.04 4.87 0.60
N SER A 434 -30.11 3.63 0.11
CA SER A 434 -29.99 3.30 -1.32
C SER A 434 -31.25 2.67 -1.93
N VAL A 435 -32.25 2.28 -1.10
CA VAL A 435 -33.56 1.87 -1.59
C VAL A 435 -34.23 3.07 -2.28
N SER A 436 -34.72 2.86 -3.50
CA SER A 436 -35.32 3.89 -4.33
C SER A 436 -36.56 4.51 -3.67
N LEU A 437 -36.78 5.79 -3.93
CA LEU A 437 -37.95 6.49 -3.39
C LEU A 437 -39.27 5.86 -3.81
N SER A 438 -39.35 5.32 -5.03
CA SER A 438 -40.54 4.61 -5.51
C SER A 438 -40.83 3.39 -4.65
N THR A 439 -39.81 2.62 -4.30
CA THR A 439 -39.95 1.45 -3.42
C THR A 439 -40.31 1.89 -2.01
N CYS A 440 -39.64 2.90 -1.45
CA CYS A 440 -40.00 3.48 -0.14
C CYS A 440 -41.45 3.99 -0.10
N TRP A 441 -41.92 4.64 -1.17
CA TRP A 441 -43.29 5.12 -1.28
C TRP A 441 -44.30 3.98 -1.30
N ASN A 442 -44.01 2.92 -2.06
CA ASN A 442 -44.87 1.73 -2.10
C ASN A 442 -44.95 1.08 -0.70
N GLU A 443 -43.82 0.93 -0.01
CA GLU A 443 -43.82 0.41 1.37
C GLU A 443 -44.64 1.29 2.32
N LEU A 444 -44.52 2.62 2.18
CA LEU A 444 -45.30 3.55 2.98
C LEU A 444 -46.80 3.34 2.75
N GLN A 445 -47.24 3.13 1.50
CA GLN A 445 -48.65 2.87 1.18
C GLN A 445 -49.15 1.55 1.76
N LEU A 446 -48.30 0.53 1.88
CA LEU A 446 -48.67 -0.77 2.46
C LEU A 446 -48.86 -0.71 3.97
N ILE A 447 -48.12 0.16 4.67
CA ILE A 447 -48.11 0.22 6.14
C ILE A 447 -48.81 1.46 6.72
N LYS A 448 -49.31 2.37 5.88
CA LYS A 448 -49.85 3.67 6.34
C LYS A 448 -51.01 3.55 7.33
N ASP A 449 -51.70 2.41 7.39
CA ASP A 449 -52.81 2.18 8.31
C ASP A 449 -52.41 1.31 9.52
N ASP A 450 -51.17 0.82 9.57
CA ASP A 450 -50.63 0.01 10.65
C ASP A 450 -50.15 0.89 11.81
N LYS A 451 -50.75 0.68 12.98
CA LYS A 451 -50.50 1.48 14.18
C LYS A 451 -49.09 1.32 14.75
N ASP A 452 -48.48 0.15 14.60
CA ASP A 452 -47.15 -0.10 15.16
C ASP A 452 -46.07 0.51 14.27
N PHE A 453 -46.25 0.45 12.95
CA PHE A 453 -45.38 1.16 12.01
C PHE A 453 -45.49 2.68 12.15
N LYS A 454 -46.71 3.25 12.32
CA LYS A 454 -46.88 4.70 12.52
C LYS A 454 -46.01 5.27 13.66
N LYS A 455 -45.82 4.51 14.74
CA LYS A 455 -45.02 4.93 15.91
C LYS A 455 -43.52 5.02 15.62
N LEU A 456 -43.04 4.37 14.55
CA LEU A 456 -41.62 4.36 14.21
C LEU A 456 -41.17 5.65 13.51
N PHE A 457 -42.10 6.38 12.90
CA PHE A 457 -41.78 7.57 12.13
C PHE A 457 -41.60 8.78 13.05
N PRO A 458 -40.54 9.58 12.83
CA PRO A 458 -40.29 10.80 13.63
C PRO A 458 -41.26 11.95 13.31
N ILE A 459 -42.13 11.78 12.30
CA ILE A 459 -43.12 12.76 11.85
C ILE A 459 -44.45 12.05 11.56
N ASN A 460 -45.53 12.84 11.52
CA ASN A 460 -46.83 12.31 11.11
C ASN A 460 -46.82 11.95 9.61
N ILE A 461 -46.84 10.65 9.30
CA ILE A 461 -46.81 10.14 7.93
C ILE A 461 -48.08 10.45 7.12
N ASP A 462 -49.20 10.77 7.78
CA ASP A 462 -50.45 11.15 7.11
C ASP A 462 -50.30 12.48 6.33
N THR A 463 -49.22 13.23 6.60
CA THR A 463 -48.85 14.43 5.82
C THR A 463 -48.32 14.12 4.41
N PHE A 464 -47.93 12.87 4.15
CA PHE A 464 -47.48 12.44 2.83
C PHE A 464 -48.67 12.08 1.93
N THR A 465 -49.36 13.10 1.41
CA THR A 465 -50.55 12.95 0.56
C THR A 465 -50.23 12.57 -0.89
N SER A 466 -48.99 12.74 -1.34
CA SER A 466 -48.53 12.40 -2.68
C SER A 466 -47.06 11.96 -2.70
N PHE A 467 -46.67 11.25 -3.76
CA PHE A 467 -45.28 10.86 -3.99
C PHE A 467 -44.34 12.08 -4.07
N ASP A 468 -44.78 13.17 -4.70
CA ASP A 468 -43.99 14.39 -4.80
C ASP A 468 -43.70 14.98 -3.41
N LYS A 469 -44.69 14.99 -2.51
CA LYS A 469 -44.49 15.51 -1.14
C LYS A 469 -43.53 14.65 -0.33
N PHE A 470 -43.64 13.34 -0.48
CA PHE A 470 -42.70 12.38 0.09
C PHE A 470 -41.28 12.63 -0.44
N ARG A 471 -41.13 12.71 -1.77
CA ARG A 471 -39.84 13.00 -2.43
C ARG A 471 -39.25 14.32 -1.95
N GLU A 472 -40.01 15.41 -1.87
CA GLU A 472 -39.50 16.72 -1.41
C GLU A 472 -38.94 16.68 0.01
N THR A 473 -39.50 15.82 0.86
CA THR A 473 -39.05 15.66 2.25
C THR A 473 -37.75 14.86 2.31
N ILE A 474 -37.63 13.80 1.51
CA ILE A 474 -36.45 12.92 1.48
C ILE A 474 -35.30 13.49 0.64
N GLN A 475 -35.58 14.19 -0.47
CA GLN A 475 -34.63 14.80 -1.41
C GLN A 475 -34.63 16.32 -1.32
N ASN A 476 -34.46 16.86 -0.12
CA ASN A 476 -34.46 18.30 0.03
C ASN A 476 -33.18 18.90 -0.59
N PRO A 477 -33.26 19.78 -1.61
CA PRO A 477 -32.07 20.36 -2.24
C PRO A 477 -31.22 21.17 -1.25
N ASN A 478 -31.81 21.61 -0.13
CA ASN A 478 -31.19 22.37 0.96
C ASN A 478 -31.01 21.56 2.25
N HIS A 479 -30.75 20.25 2.13
CA HIS A 479 -30.48 19.40 3.30
C HIS A 479 -29.52 20.03 4.32
N SER A 480 -30.01 20.18 5.56
CA SER A 480 -29.21 20.33 6.78
C SER A 480 -28.88 18.95 7.35
N THR A 481 -27.92 18.87 8.29
CA THR A 481 -27.60 17.61 9.00
C THR A 481 -28.85 16.98 9.63
N GLY A 482 -29.72 17.79 10.24
CA GLY A 482 -30.98 17.32 10.85
C GLY A 482 -31.97 16.76 9.82
N SER A 483 -32.13 17.41 8.67
CA SER A 483 -33.02 16.90 7.61
C SER A 483 -32.54 15.60 6.96
N ILE A 484 -31.21 15.38 6.92
CA ILE A 484 -30.62 14.10 6.46
C ILE A 484 -30.91 12.99 7.46
N ALA A 485 -30.77 13.26 8.76
CA ALA A 485 -31.11 12.30 9.80
C ALA A 485 -32.58 11.91 9.73
N LEU A 486 -33.48 12.89 9.65
CA LEU A 486 -34.92 12.69 9.47
C LEU A 486 -35.23 11.79 8.27
N SER A 487 -34.61 12.07 7.12
CA SER A 487 -34.83 11.28 5.90
C SER A 487 -34.40 9.83 6.06
N LYS A 488 -33.25 9.59 6.71
CA LYS A 488 -32.77 8.24 7.02
C LYS A 488 -33.66 7.52 8.02
N ASP A 489 -34.21 8.21 9.01
CA ASP A 489 -35.12 7.63 9.98
C ASP A 489 -36.43 7.18 9.33
N ILE A 490 -36.97 7.99 8.40
CA ILE A 490 -38.15 7.63 7.59
C ILE A 490 -37.84 6.40 6.71
N MET A 491 -36.72 6.40 5.98
CA MET A 491 -36.33 5.26 5.15
C MET A 491 -36.13 3.98 5.96
N ASN A 492 -35.50 4.08 7.14
CA ASN A 492 -35.32 2.94 8.03
C ASN A 492 -36.66 2.39 8.55
N ALA A 493 -37.62 3.25 8.91
CA ALA A 493 -38.94 2.82 9.39
C ALA A 493 -39.73 2.00 8.34
N LEU A 494 -39.36 2.10 7.06
CA LEU A 494 -39.95 1.36 5.94
C LEU A 494 -39.29 -0.02 5.70
N LEU A 495 -38.32 -0.41 6.53
CA LEU A 495 -37.49 -1.61 6.38
C LEU A 495 -37.44 -2.40 7.70
N GLN A 496 -38.57 -2.88 8.20
CA GLN A 496 -38.70 -3.48 9.55
C GLN A 496 -39.34 -4.88 9.58
N ASN A 497 -39.72 -5.44 8.43
CA ASN A 497 -40.15 -6.83 8.29
C ASN A 497 -39.43 -7.51 7.13
N GLU A 498 -39.52 -8.83 7.05
CA GLU A 498 -38.82 -9.65 6.05
C GLU A 498 -39.09 -9.21 4.62
N GLY A 499 -40.36 -9.14 4.20
CA GLY A 499 -40.70 -8.75 2.83
C GLY A 499 -40.22 -7.33 2.46
N GLN A 500 -40.20 -6.39 3.40
CA GLN A 500 -39.63 -5.05 3.18
C GLN A 500 -38.11 -5.11 2.93
N LEU A 501 -37.38 -5.89 3.72
CA LEU A 501 -35.94 -6.07 3.56
C LEU A 501 -35.62 -6.73 2.21
N GLU A 502 -36.36 -7.77 1.83
CA GLU A 502 -36.18 -8.45 0.55
C GLU A 502 -36.42 -7.52 -0.64
N ARG A 503 -37.54 -6.79 -0.65
CA ARG A 503 -37.88 -5.85 -1.73
C ARG A 503 -36.90 -4.69 -1.80
N GLY A 504 -36.45 -4.18 -0.64
CA GLY A 504 -35.40 -3.16 -0.57
C GLY A 504 -34.07 -3.64 -1.14
N PHE A 505 -33.68 -4.88 -0.84
CA PHE A 505 -32.47 -5.49 -1.39
C PHE A 505 -32.57 -5.67 -2.91
N ASP A 506 -33.68 -6.22 -3.38
CA ASP A 506 -33.94 -6.40 -4.81
C ASP A 506 -33.90 -5.08 -5.59
N ASP A 507 -34.48 -4.02 -5.04
CA ASP A 507 -34.47 -2.69 -5.62
C ASP A 507 -33.04 -2.14 -5.78
N ILE A 508 -32.21 -2.26 -4.74
CA ILE A 508 -30.80 -1.83 -4.77
C ILE A 508 -30.03 -2.59 -5.86
N ILE A 509 -30.20 -3.91 -5.94
CA ILE A 509 -29.45 -4.74 -6.90
C ILE A 509 -29.90 -4.48 -8.33
N LYS A 510 -31.21 -4.44 -8.60
CA LYS A 510 -31.75 -4.13 -9.95
C LYS A 510 -31.23 -2.79 -10.45
N THR A 511 -31.31 -1.78 -9.60
CA THR A 511 -30.75 -0.45 -9.85
C THR A 511 -29.27 -0.49 -10.19
N ALA A 512 -28.47 -1.25 -9.43
CA ALA A 512 -27.04 -1.35 -9.63
C ALA A 512 -26.73 -1.98 -11.01
N ILE A 513 -27.45 -3.05 -11.37
CA ILE A 513 -27.31 -3.74 -12.67
C ILE A 513 -27.68 -2.80 -13.83
N ASP A 514 -28.79 -2.06 -13.71
CA ASP A 514 -29.25 -1.11 -14.73
C ASP A 514 -28.23 0.00 -15.02
N ASP A 515 -27.37 0.31 -14.05
CA ASP A 515 -26.30 1.29 -14.16
C ASP A 515 -24.91 0.65 -14.39
N ASN A 516 -24.89 -0.61 -14.84
CA ASN A 516 -23.71 -1.37 -15.23
C ASN A 516 -22.71 -1.61 -14.08
N VAL A 517 -23.20 -1.74 -12.84
CA VAL A 517 -22.39 -2.18 -11.70
C VAL A 517 -22.15 -3.68 -11.78
N LYS A 518 -20.88 -4.08 -11.70
CA LYS A 518 -20.46 -5.49 -11.71
C LYS A 518 -20.15 -6.02 -10.31
N TYR A 519 -19.81 -5.13 -9.38
CA TYR A 519 -19.53 -5.46 -7.99
C TYR A 519 -20.08 -4.41 -7.03
N ILE A 520 -20.72 -4.86 -5.96
CA ILE A 520 -21.28 -3.96 -4.93
C ILE A 520 -20.98 -4.47 -3.53
N GLU A 521 -20.63 -3.57 -2.62
CA GLU A 521 -20.58 -3.82 -1.19
C GLU A 521 -21.75 -3.14 -0.50
N ILE A 522 -22.67 -3.93 0.03
CA ILE A 522 -23.85 -3.44 0.75
C ILE A 522 -23.51 -3.35 2.22
N ALA A 523 -23.51 -2.12 2.73
CA ALA A 523 -23.30 -1.81 4.13
C ALA A 523 -24.64 -1.70 4.86
N PHE A 524 -24.85 -2.54 5.88
CA PHE A 524 -26.08 -2.57 6.66
C PHE A 524 -25.78 -2.77 8.16
N ARG A 525 -26.71 -2.33 9.01
CA ARG A 525 -26.64 -2.49 10.46
C ARG A 525 -27.90 -3.21 10.93
N PRO A 526 -27.79 -4.48 11.37
CA PRO A 526 -28.96 -5.28 11.74
C PRO A 526 -29.90 -4.58 12.71
N THR A 527 -29.35 -3.89 13.72
CA THR A 527 -30.13 -3.19 14.76
C THR A 527 -31.00 -2.05 14.24
N SER A 528 -30.73 -1.52 13.04
CA SER A 528 -31.61 -0.53 12.41
C SER A 528 -32.95 -1.13 11.97
N HIS A 529 -33.05 -2.46 11.86
CA HIS A 529 -34.19 -3.18 11.27
C HIS A 529 -34.91 -4.10 12.27
N THR A 530 -34.73 -3.87 13.58
CA THR A 530 -35.30 -4.69 14.66
C THR A 530 -36.38 -3.96 15.47
N LYS A 531 -37.03 -2.92 14.92
CA LYS A 531 -37.96 -2.07 15.69
C LYS A 531 -39.38 -2.65 15.81
N ILE A 532 -39.73 -3.67 15.02
CA ILE A 532 -41.03 -4.35 15.09
C ILE A 532 -40.86 -5.75 15.68
N ASN A 533 -40.56 -6.75 14.85
CA ASN A 533 -40.58 -8.16 15.26
C ASN A 533 -39.39 -8.99 14.74
N LEU A 534 -38.38 -8.36 14.14
CA LEU A 534 -37.17 -9.05 13.70
C LEU A 534 -36.06 -8.98 14.76
N THR A 535 -35.34 -10.08 14.95
CA THR A 535 -34.08 -10.11 15.69
C THR A 535 -32.90 -9.72 14.79
N LYS A 536 -31.74 -9.39 15.38
CA LYS A 536 -30.51 -9.09 14.61
C LYS A 536 -30.10 -10.27 13.71
N GLU A 537 -30.29 -11.50 14.19
CA GLU A 537 -29.97 -12.72 13.46
C GLU A 537 -30.92 -12.94 12.28
N GLN A 538 -32.23 -12.71 12.46
CA GLN A 538 -33.19 -12.79 11.35
C GLN A 538 -32.86 -11.78 10.25
N VAL A 539 -32.58 -10.52 10.61
CA VAL A 539 -32.17 -9.50 9.63
C VAL A 539 -30.93 -9.93 8.87
N LEU A 540 -29.92 -10.44 9.58
CA LEU A 540 -28.68 -10.92 8.98
C LEU A 540 -28.93 -12.07 7.98
N ASN A 541 -29.73 -13.07 8.38
CA ASN A 541 -30.03 -14.23 7.55
C ASN A 541 -30.78 -13.83 6.28
N ILE A 542 -31.82 -12.98 6.39
CA ILE A 542 -32.59 -12.48 5.23
C ILE A 542 -31.67 -11.80 4.21
N ILE A 543 -30.77 -10.92 4.68
CA ILE A 543 -29.83 -10.20 3.79
C ILE A 543 -28.82 -11.15 3.15
N ILE A 544 -28.32 -12.16 3.88
CA ILE A 544 -27.39 -13.17 3.34
C ILE A 544 -28.10 -14.06 2.30
N GLU A 545 -29.33 -14.48 2.56
CA GLU A 545 -30.13 -15.29 1.63
C GLU A 545 -30.38 -14.53 0.32
N LYS A 546 -30.84 -13.28 0.39
CA LYS A 546 -31.04 -12.43 -0.78
C LYS A 546 -29.75 -12.15 -1.55
N LYS A 547 -28.64 -11.93 -0.84
CA LYS A 547 -27.31 -11.84 -1.48
C LYS A 547 -27.02 -13.10 -2.30
N ASN A 548 -27.18 -14.29 -1.71
CA ASN A 548 -26.86 -15.54 -2.37
C ASN A 548 -27.79 -15.81 -3.57
N GLU A 549 -29.08 -15.49 -3.46
CA GLU A 549 -30.04 -15.57 -4.57
C GLU A 549 -29.57 -14.73 -5.77
N TRP A 550 -29.17 -13.47 -5.54
CA TRP A 550 -28.70 -12.59 -6.60
C TRP A 550 -27.35 -13.01 -7.18
N GLU A 551 -26.39 -13.44 -6.35
CA GLU A 551 -25.10 -13.94 -6.85
C GLU A 551 -25.28 -15.19 -7.73
N ASN A 552 -26.23 -16.08 -7.40
CA ASN A 552 -26.55 -17.27 -8.20
C ASN A 552 -27.06 -16.93 -9.61
N THR A 553 -27.57 -15.71 -9.84
CA THR A 553 -27.93 -15.26 -11.20
C THR A 553 -26.73 -15.02 -12.11
N GLY A 554 -25.52 -14.90 -11.54
CA GLY A 554 -24.28 -14.59 -12.25
C GLY A 554 -24.18 -13.15 -12.79
N LYS A 555 -25.16 -12.29 -12.51
CA LYS A 555 -25.22 -10.91 -13.07
C LYS A 555 -24.37 -9.90 -12.30
N ILE A 556 -24.15 -10.13 -11.01
CA ILE A 556 -23.45 -9.20 -10.11
C ILE A 556 -22.77 -9.98 -8.98
N LYS A 557 -21.61 -9.49 -8.54
CA LYS A 557 -20.92 -9.98 -7.34
C LYS A 557 -21.25 -9.08 -6.15
N ILE A 558 -21.52 -9.65 -4.98
CA ILE A 558 -21.99 -8.91 -3.80
C ILE A 558 -21.14 -9.21 -2.58
N GLY A 559 -20.54 -8.18 -2.01
CA GLY A 559 -19.96 -8.20 -0.66
C GLY A 559 -20.91 -7.58 0.35
N LEU A 560 -20.90 -8.07 1.58
CA LEU A 560 -21.66 -7.46 2.67
C LEU A 560 -20.71 -6.83 3.70
N ILE A 561 -21.06 -5.64 4.20
CA ILE A 561 -20.34 -4.96 5.27
C ILE A 561 -21.31 -4.75 6.43
N LEU A 562 -21.05 -5.42 7.54
CA LEU A 562 -21.76 -5.12 8.79
C LEU A 562 -21.10 -3.89 9.42
N PHE A 563 -21.86 -2.92 9.88
CA PHE A 563 -21.29 -1.71 10.45
C PHE A 563 -21.89 -1.31 11.80
N SER A 564 -21.13 -0.52 12.57
CA SER A 564 -21.60 0.21 13.74
C SER A 564 -21.61 1.72 13.51
N SER A 565 -22.57 2.37 14.16
CA SER A 565 -22.71 3.82 14.19
C SER A 565 -21.71 4.42 15.18
N SER A 566 -20.85 5.34 14.74
CA SER A 566 -19.96 6.09 15.65
C SER A 566 -20.71 7.04 16.60
N VAL A 567 -22.02 7.21 16.41
CA VAL A 567 -22.86 8.13 17.19
C VAL A 567 -23.88 7.37 18.05
N SER A 568 -24.41 6.26 17.53
CA SER A 568 -25.55 5.56 18.14
C SER A 568 -25.16 4.27 18.86
N ASP A 569 -24.01 3.69 18.53
CA ASP A 569 -23.54 2.44 19.13
C ASP A 569 -22.36 2.75 20.05
N ASP A 570 -22.46 2.32 21.31
CA ASP A 570 -21.35 2.42 22.25
C ASP A 570 -20.23 1.42 21.91
N PRO A 571 -19.06 1.48 22.58
CA PRO A 571 -17.97 0.55 22.30
C PRO A 571 -18.31 -0.93 22.53
N ILE A 572 -19.24 -1.27 23.43
CA ILE A 572 -19.65 -2.64 23.73
C ILE A 572 -20.48 -3.19 22.57
N GLU A 573 -21.45 -2.41 22.09
CA GLU A 573 -22.27 -2.76 20.93
C GLU A 573 -21.42 -2.83 19.66
N CYS A 574 -20.43 -1.93 19.50
CA CYS A 574 -19.47 -1.99 18.39
C CYS A 574 -18.65 -3.29 18.39
N LEU A 575 -18.15 -3.72 19.57
CA LEU A 575 -17.45 -4.99 19.73
C LEU A 575 -18.35 -6.19 19.42
N SER A 576 -19.60 -6.16 19.88
CA SER A 576 -20.59 -7.20 19.62
C SER A 576 -20.83 -7.37 18.12
N ASN A 577 -21.06 -6.27 17.41
CA ASN A 577 -21.26 -6.26 15.97
C ASN A 577 -20.01 -6.75 15.20
N ALA A 578 -18.81 -6.39 15.64
CA ALA A 578 -17.57 -6.89 15.04
C ALA A 578 -17.41 -8.42 15.19
N LYS A 579 -17.81 -9.00 16.33
CA LYS A 579 -17.81 -10.46 16.53
C LYS A 579 -18.76 -11.16 15.55
N VAL A 580 -19.98 -10.64 15.38
CA VAL A 580 -20.96 -11.17 14.43
C VAL A 580 -20.43 -11.10 13.00
N ALA A 581 -19.77 -10.00 12.63
CA ALA A 581 -19.18 -9.84 11.31
C ALA A 581 -18.08 -10.89 11.04
N ILE A 582 -17.18 -11.11 12.01
CA ILE A 582 -16.11 -12.11 11.89
C ILE A 582 -16.67 -13.53 11.78
N GLN A 583 -17.67 -13.88 12.60
CA GLN A 583 -18.32 -15.19 12.58
C GLN A 583 -18.97 -15.51 11.23
N ASN A 584 -19.39 -14.49 10.48
CA ASN A 584 -20.07 -14.61 9.20
C ASN A 584 -19.17 -14.31 7.99
N LYS A 585 -17.84 -14.35 8.17
CA LYS A 585 -16.86 -14.18 7.07
C LYS A 585 -17.10 -15.17 5.92
N SER A 586 -17.39 -16.44 6.24
CA SER A 586 -17.69 -17.47 5.25
C SER A 586 -19.04 -17.28 4.54
N ASN A 587 -19.94 -16.48 5.12
CA ASN A 587 -21.29 -16.23 4.60
C ASN A 587 -21.36 -14.97 3.74
N GLY A 588 -20.21 -14.39 3.37
CA GLY A 588 -20.12 -13.25 2.47
C GLY A 588 -20.03 -11.88 3.16
N ILE A 589 -19.85 -11.83 4.49
CA ILE A 589 -19.47 -10.60 5.18
C ILE A 589 -17.96 -10.38 4.95
N VAL A 590 -17.62 -9.37 4.14
CA VAL A 590 -16.24 -9.14 3.67
C VAL A 590 -15.47 -8.12 4.52
N GLY A 591 -16.17 -7.34 5.34
CA GLY A 591 -15.54 -6.41 6.27
C GLY A 591 -16.50 -5.80 7.27
N PHE A 592 -15.93 -4.96 8.14
CA PHE A 592 -16.63 -4.22 9.17
C PHE A 592 -16.53 -2.71 8.91
N GLY A 593 -17.63 -1.99 9.15
CA GLY A 593 -17.70 -0.54 8.99
C GLY A 593 -17.87 0.19 10.32
N ILE A 594 -17.23 1.36 10.47
CA ILE A 594 -17.60 2.32 11.50
C ILE A 594 -17.95 3.64 10.81
N PHE A 595 -19.25 3.97 10.82
CA PHE A 595 -19.78 5.11 10.08
C PHE A 595 -20.64 5.99 10.98
N GLY A 596 -20.75 7.27 10.64
CA GLY A 596 -21.63 8.19 11.36
C GLY A 596 -21.46 9.62 10.88
N THR A 597 -22.22 10.54 11.46
CA THR A 597 -22.10 11.97 11.16
C THR A 597 -20.83 12.59 11.71
N GLU A 598 -20.26 11.97 12.74
CA GLU A 598 -19.03 12.35 13.43
C GLU A 598 -18.01 11.21 13.39
N THR A 599 -16.73 11.59 13.44
CA THR A 599 -15.60 10.65 13.48
C THR A 599 -15.22 10.36 14.92
N ILE A 600 -14.80 9.14 15.23
CA ILE A 600 -14.21 8.84 16.55
C ILE A 600 -12.97 9.71 16.73
N SER A 601 -12.93 10.53 17.79
CA SER A 601 -11.80 11.41 18.05
C SER A 601 -10.56 10.60 18.48
N PRO A 602 -9.33 11.12 18.26
CA PRO A 602 -8.11 10.47 18.74
C PRO A 602 -8.10 10.19 20.25
N SER A 603 -8.79 11.01 21.06
CA SER A 603 -8.90 10.78 22.51
C SER A 603 -9.86 9.65 22.88
N GLU A 604 -10.88 9.40 22.05
CA GLU A 604 -11.92 8.41 22.32
C GLU A 604 -11.62 7.05 21.70
N ILE A 605 -10.74 6.98 20.70
CA ILE A 605 -10.44 5.75 19.96
C ILE A 605 -9.97 4.59 20.86
N LYS A 606 -9.34 4.91 22.00
CA LYS A 606 -8.92 3.94 23.03
C LYS A 606 -10.09 3.12 23.59
N HIS A 607 -11.30 3.69 23.64
CA HIS A 607 -12.49 3.00 24.12
C HIS A 607 -12.93 1.87 23.17
N PHE A 608 -12.53 1.93 21.90
CA PHE A 608 -12.81 0.92 20.88
C PHE A 608 -11.63 -0.04 20.65
N SER A 609 -10.56 0.03 21.45
CA SER A 609 -9.36 -0.79 21.32
C SER A 609 -9.66 -2.29 21.24
N GLN A 610 -10.57 -2.79 22.09
CA GLN A 610 -10.97 -4.21 22.06
C GLN A 610 -11.55 -4.64 20.71
N THR A 611 -12.33 -3.77 20.06
CA THR A 611 -12.88 -4.01 18.72
C THR A 611 -11.77 -4.05 17.69
N PHE A 612 -10.87 -3.05 17.70
CA PHE A 612 -9.77 -3.00 16.74
C PHE A 612 -8.79 -4.15 16.90
N ASP A 613 -8.45 -4.51 18.14
CA ASP A 613 -7.57 -5.65 18.43
C ASP A 613 -8.21 -6.97 18.03
N LEU A 614 -9.54 -7.10 18.17
CA LEU A 614 -10.26 -8.26 17.65
C LEU A 614 -10.17 -8.33 16.12
N LEU A 615 -10.49 -7.24 15.42
CA LEU A 615 -10.43 -7.17 13.96
C LEU A 615 -9.01 -7.49 13.43
N LYS A 616 -7.98 -6.92 14.05
CA LYS A 616 -6.57 -7.17 13.69
C LYS A 616 -6.16 -8.62 13.91
N ARG A 617 -6.49 -9.21 15.07
CA ARG A 617 -6.20 -10.63 15.38
C ARG A 617 -6.84 -11.61 14.41
N HIS A 618 -7.99 -11.26 13.85
CA HIS A 618 -8.69 -12.08 12.84
C HIS A 618 -8.43 -11.64 11.40
N HIS A 619 -7.48 -10.72 11.18
CA HIS A 619 -7.16 -10.15 9.86
C HIS A 619 -8.41 -9.65 9.10
N PHE A 620 -9.38 -9.09 9.82
CA PHE A 620 -10.67 -8.66 9.25
C PHE A 620 -10.60 -7.22 8.73
N ASN A 621 -11.20 -6.98 7.57
CA ASN A 621 -11.13 -5.68 6.92
C ASN A 621 -11.98 -4.64 7.67
N LEU A 622 -11.45 -3.43 7.82
CA LEU A 622 -12.13 -2.30 8.46
C LEU A 622 -12.20 -1.12 7.49
N VAL A 623 -13.37 -0.51 7.37
CA VAL A 623 -13.55 0.83 6.79
C VAL A 623 -14.11 1.75 7.87
N GLN A 624 -13.56 2.96 8.00
CA GLN A 624 -13.96 3.86 9.07
C GLN A 624 -14.02 5.31 8.58
N ASN A 625 -15.07 6.03 9.00
CA ASN A 625 -15.17 7.47 8.80
C ASN A 625 -14.06 8.20 9.57
N SER A 626 -13.29 9.02 8.88
CA SER A 626 -12.18 9.79 9.44
C SER A 626 -11.92 11.08 8.66
N GLY A 627 -11.18 12.03 9.23
CA GLY A 627 -10.75 13.26 8.56
C GLY A 627 -11.89 14.20 8.12
N THR A 628 -13.08 14.06 8.73
CA THR A 628 -14.24 14.93 8.45
C THR A 628 -14.11 16.26 9.20
N SER A 629 -14.04 16.24 10.55
CA SER A 629 -13.88 17.44 11.39
C SER A 629 -12.48 17.56 11.98
N ASP A 630 -11.90 16.45 12.41
CA ASP A 630 -10.56 16.37 12.98
C ASP A 630 -9.63 15.56 12.08
N ILE A 631 -8.55 16.17 11.59
CA ILE A 631 -7.54 15.50 10.78
C ILE A 631 -6.77 14.44 11.58
N GLY A 632 -6.60 14.63 12.89
CA GLY A 632 -5.93 13.68 13.77
C GLY A 632 -6.60 12.32 13.76
N SER A 633 -7.92 12.29 13.50
CA SER A 633 -8.68 11.04 13.35
C SER A 633 -8.21 10.18 12.17
N LEU A 634 -7.57 10.73 11.13
CA LEU A 634 -7.02 9.92 10.03
C LEU A 634 -5.88 9.04 10.54
N VAL A 635 -4.95 9.63 11.28
CA VAL A 635 -3.77 8.95 11.82
C VAL A 635 -4.21 7.83 12.77
N SER A 636 -5.14 8.14 13.69
CA SER A 636 -5.66 7.15 14.63
C SER A 636 -6.46 6.06 13.92
N THR A 637 -7.22 6.39 12.87
CA THR A 637 -7.97 5.40 12.07
C THR A 637 -7.06 4.47 11.28
N ILE A 638 -5.98 4.97 10.69
CA ILE A 638 -5.01 4.14 9.96
C ILE A 638 -4.26 3.23 10.93
N HIS A 639 -3.67 3.81 11.97
CA HIS A 639 -2.67 3.12 12.78
C HIS A 639 -3.26 2.42 14.01
N GLN A 640 -4.14 3.09 14.76
CA GLN A 640 -4.72 2.51 15.96
C GLN A 640 -5.89 1.59 15.60
N ALA A 641 -6.78 2.00 14.70
CA ALA A 641 -7.89 1.15 14.27
C ALA A 641 -7.49 0.09 13.23
N GLY A 642 -6.49 0.35 12.38
CA GLY A 642 -6.06 -0.59 11.33
C GLY A 642 -6.96 -0.57 10.10
N ALA A 643 -7.64 0.55 9.82
CA ALA A 643 -8.55 0.66 8.69
C ALA A 643 -7.84 0.38 7.36
N ALA A 644 -8.49 -0.42 6.51
CA ALA A 644 -8.08 -0.69 5.13
C ALA A 644 -8.54 0.41 4.17
N ARG A 645 -9.64 1.09 4.49
CA ARG A 645 -10.21 2.19 3.70
C ARG A 645 -10.64 3.31 4.63
N LEU A 646 -10.48 4.54 4.15
CA LEU A 646 -10.88 5.75 4.88
C LEU A 646 -12.13 6.31 4.24
N SER A 647 -13.22 6.42 5.00
CA SER A 647 -14.45 7.05 4.52
C SER A 647 -14.45 8.54 4.90
N GLY A 648 -14.82 9.42 3.97
CA GLY A 648 -14.85 10.86 4.20
C GLY A 648 -13.53 11.53 3.87
N ALA A 649 -12.54 11.49 4.76
CA ALA A 649 -11.19 12.07 4.66
C ALA A 649 -11.07 13.41 3.90
N PHE A 650 -12.11 14.25 3.96
CA PHE A 650 -12.27 15.39 3.04
C PHE A 650 -11.15 16.43 3.18
N GLN A 651 -10.52 16.49 4.36
CA GLN A 651 -9.45 17.43 4.68
C GLN A 651 -8.03 16.91 4.41
N LEU A 652 -7.86 15.69 3.85
CA LEU A 652 -6.53 15.09 3.62
C LEU A 652 -5.59 15.98 2.79
N HIS A 653 -6.12 16.67 1.79
CA HIS A 653 -5.38 17.59 0.91
C HIS A 653 -4.68 18.75 1.66
N LYS A 654 -5.15 19.11 2.86
CA LYS A 654 -4.54 20.18 3.67
C LYS A 654 -3.22 19.76 4.31
N TYR A 655 -2.85 18.48 4.21
CA TYR A 655 -1.69 17.90 4.86
C TYR A 655 -0.88 17.06 3.85
N PRO A 656 -0.03 17.70 3.02
CA PRO A 656 0.69 17.03 1.93
C PRO A 656 1.48 15.79 2.35
N ARG A 657 2.02 15.76 3.58
CA ARG A 657 2.72 14.59 4.12
C ARG A 657 1.81 13.41 4.39
N LEU A 658 0.68 13.66 5.06
CA LEU A 658 -0.28 12.60 5.32
C LEU A 658 -0.90 12.11 4.00
N MET A 659 -1.11 13.02 3.04
CA MET A 659 -1.55 12.65 1.69
C MET A 659 -0.51 11.80 0.95
N SER A 660 0.77 12.19 0.98
CA SER A 660 1.87 11.40 0.41
C SER A 660 1.99 10.04 1.07
N TYR A 661 1.84 9.98 2.41
CA TYR A 661 1.76 8.75 3.18
C TYR A 661 0.59 7.87 2.68
N VAL A 662 -0.64 8.41 2.62
CA VAL A 662 -1.83 7.68 2.15
C VAL A 662 -1.65 7.18 0.72
N GLY A 663 -1.07 8.00 -0.18
CA GLY A 663 -0.79 7.63 -1.57
C GLY A 663 0.29 6.56 -1.70
N ASN A 664 1.38 6.67 -0.94
CA ASN A 664 2.48 5.71 -0.94
C ASN A 664 2.05 4.32 -0.47
N TYR A 665 1.20 4.26 0.55
CA TYR A 665 0.64 3.00 1.07
C TYR A 665 -0.64 2.57 0.39
N ARG A 666 -1.06 3.32 -0.65
CA ARG A 666 -2.27 3.07 -1.42
C ARG A 666 -3.50 2.86 -0.54
N ILE A 667 -3.60 3.62 0.55
CA ILE A 667 -4.75 3.58 1.45
C ILE A 667 -5.91 4.29 0.75
N PRO A 668 -6.98 3.58 0.37
CA PRO A 668 -8.04 4.16 -0.44
C PRO A 668 -8.91 5.11 0.38
N VAL A 669 -9.31 6.19 -0.27
CA VAL A 669 -10.21 7.20 0.28
C VAL A 669 -11.55 7.13 -0.44
N GLU A 670 -12.59 6.78 0.31
CA GLU A 670 -13.97 6.77 -0.14
C GLU A 670 -14.58 8.17 0.00
N ILE A 671 -14.93 8.74 -1.15
CA ILE A 671 -15.47 10.10 -1.25
C ILE A 671 -16.87 10.03 -1.84
N SER A 672 -17.81 10.69 -1.18
CA SER A 672 -19.12 11.03 -1.73
C SER A 672 -19.16 12.52 -2.10
N LEU A 673 -19.80 12.86 -3.23
CA LEU A 673 -20.04 14.25 -3.60
C LEU A 673 -21.16 14.85 -2.74
N THR A 674 -20.80 15.29 -1.56
CA THR A 674 -21.72 15.94 -0.64
C THR A 674 -21.47 17.44 -0.57
N LYS A 675 -22.46 18.21 -0.10
CA LYS A 675 -22.24 19.61 0.29
C LYS A 675 -21.10 19.74 1.32
N LYS A 676 -20.86 18.71 2.14
CA LYS A 676 -19.72 18.67 3.07
C LYS A 676 -18.39 18.72 2.32
N LEU A 677 -18.19 17.88 1.31
CA LEU A 677 -16.98 17.93 0.48
C LEU A 677 -16.77 19.35 -0.08
N LYS A 678 -17.79 19.94 -0.74
CA LYS A 678 -17.72 21.31 -1.27
C LYS A 678 -17.35 22.35 -0.20
N SER A 679 -17.90 22.24 1.00
CA SER A 679 -17.63 23.16 2.12
C SER A 679 -16.18 23.05 2.63
N PHE A 680 -15.68 21.82 2.81
CA PHE A 680 -14.34 21.59 3.35
C PHE A 680 -13.21 21.97 2.41
N THR A 681 -13.53 22.18 1.14
CA THR A 681 -12.56 22.31 0.04
C THR A 681 -12.74 23.61 -0.73
N LYS A 682 -13.50 24.55 -0.17
CA LYS A 682 -13.80 25.87 -0.74
C LYS A 682 -12.55 26.75 -0.93
N ASP A 683 -11.46 26.41 -0.24
CA ASP A 683 -10.17 27.07 -0.28
C ASP A 683 -9.31 26.68 -1.50
N LEU A 684 -9.69 25.62 -2.22
CA LEU A 684 -8.98 25.20 -3.43
C LEU A 684 -9.44 26.04 -4.64
N SER A 685 -8.51 26.75 -5.26
CA SER A 685 -8.78 27.72 -6.33
C SER A 685 -8.82 27.13 -7.75
N PHE A 686 -8.12 26.01 -8.01
CA PHE A 686 -7.94 25.51 -9.39
C PHE A 686 -8.01 23.99 -9.57
N THR A 687 -8.10 23.20 -8.50
CA THR A 687 -8.19 21.73 -8.59
C THR A 687 -9.18 21.25 -7.54
N THR A 688 -10.18 20.46 -7.93
CA THR A 688 -10.99 19.79 -6.92
C THR A 688 -10.09 18.89 -6.07
N PRO A 689 -10.48 18.59 -4.83
CA PRO A 689 -9.74 17.65 -3.98
C PRO A 689 -9.51 16.31 -4.65
N ILE A 690 -10.47 15.85 -5.46
CA ILE A 690 -10.39 14.58 -6.16
C ILE A 690 -9.19 14.60 -7.12
N ARG A 691 -9.01 15.66 -7.91
CA ARG A 691 -7.85 15.81 -8.78
C ARG A 691 -6.55 15.81 -7.99
N HIS A 692 -6.48 16.63 -6.94
CA HIS A 692 -5.28 16.75 -6.10
C HIS A 692 -4.87 15.43 -5.43
N LEU A 693 -5.85 14.64 -4.98
CA LEU A 693 -5.63 13.30 -4.43
C LEU A 693 -5.10 12.33 -5.49
N LEU A 694 -5.69 12.32 -6.69
CA LEU A 694 -5.25 11.46 -7.80
C LEU A 694 -3.83 11.80 -8.28
N ASP A 695 -3.49 13.08 -8.37
CA ASP A 695 -2.15 13.56 -8.73
C ASP A 695 -1.09 13.12 -7.70
N ASN A 696 -1.48 12.95 -6.43
CA ASN A 696 -0.62 12.45 -5.35
C ASN A 696 -0.74 10.93 -5.14
N ASN A 697 -1.27 10.21 -6.15
CA ASN A 697 -1.41 8.76 -6.17
C ASN A 697 -2.28 8.18 -5.02
N VAL A 698 -3.14 9.00 -4.40
CA VAL A 698 -4.14 8.51 -3.44
C VAL A 698 -5.23 7.76 -4.22
N PRO A 699 -5.53 6.49 -3.89
CA PRO A 699 -6.63 5.78 -4.52
C PRO A 699 -7.96 6.38 -4.09
N VAL A 700 -8.58 7.17 -4.97
CA VAL A 700 -9.91 7.72 -4.72
C VAL A 700 -10.97 6.73 -5.19
N ILE A 701 -11.94 6.45 -4.32
CA ILE A 701 -13.12 5.65 -4.62
C ILE A 701 -14.33 6.54 -4.48
N ILE A 702 -15.10 6.71 -5.55
CA ILE A 702 -16.39 7.39 -5.43
C ILE A 702 -17.40 6.37 -4.90
N CYS A 703 -18.16 6.74 -3.88
CA CYS A 703 -19.04 5.83 -3.14
C CYS A 703 -20.48 6.36 -3.07
N SER A 704 -21.44 5.44 -2.82
CA SER A 704 -22.86 5.75 -2.58
C SER A 704 -23.50 6.52 -3.73
N PHE A 705 -23.25 6.05 -4.94
CA PHE A 705 -23.61 6.72 -6.18
C PHE A 705 -25.12 6.81 -6.48
N ARG A 706 -25.96 6.18 -5.67
CA ARG A 706 -27.40 6.45 -5.64
C ARG A 706 -27.82 6.53 -4.19
N SER A 707 -27.66 7.70 -3.58
CA SER A 707 -28.36 7.98 -2.34
C SER A 707 -29.72 8.55 -2.69
N SER A 708 -30.79 7.91 -2.21
CA SER A 708 -32.16 8.41 -2.43
C SER A 708 -32.40 9.80 -1.83
N LEU A 709 -31.43 10.35 -1.09
CA LEU A 709 -31.39 11.72 -0.57
C LEU A 709 -31.02 12.78 -1.62
N TYR A 710 -30.50 12.37 -2.78
CA TYR A 710 -30.12 13.29 -3.86
C TYR A 710 -30.86 12.95 -5.16
N SER A 711 -31.21 13.98 -5.92
CA SER A 711 -31.98 13.85 -7.18
C SER A 711 -31.13 13.43 -8.39
N PHE A 712 -29.81 13.37 -8.25
CA PHE A 712 -28.88 13.00 -9.32
C PHE A 712 -28.65 11.49 -9.35
N GLY A 713 -28.58 10.91 -10.54
CA GLY A 713 -28.12 9.53 -10.72
C GLY A 713 -26.59 9.40 -10.62
N ARG A 714 -26.13 8.15 -10.59
CA ARG A 714 -24.70 7.79 -10.48
C ARG A 714 -23.87 8.44 -11.59
N THR A 715 -24.33 8.29 -12.84
CA THR A 715 -23.59 8.74 -14.01
C THR A 715 -23.55 10.27 -14.11
N GLU A 716 -24.65 10.96 -13.77
CA GLU A 716 -24.69 12.43 -13.73
C GLU A 716 -23.74 12.99 -12.67
N MET A 717 -23.73 12.38 -11.49
CA MET A 717 -22.80 12.77 -10.42
C MET A 717 -21.34 12.61 -10.87
N LEU A 718 -21.01 11.48 -11.50
CA LEU A 718 -19.67 11.21 -12.05
C LEU A 718 -19.28 12.25 -13.12
N TYR A 719 -20.20 12.59 -14.02
CA TYR A 719 -19.95 13.59 -15.05
C TYR A 719 -19.61 14.96 -14.44
N GLU A 720 -20.33 15.36 -13.39
CA GLU A 720 -20.00 16.57 -12.64
C GLU A 720 -18.64 16.48 -11.92
N ILE A 721 -18.23 15.32 -11.40
CA ILE A 721 -16.87 15.13 -10.86
C ILE A 721 -15.85 15.40 -11.96
N VAL A 722 -15.97 14.69 -13.08
CA VAL A 722 -15.01 14.74 -14.19
C VAL A 722 -14.85 16.17 -14.69
N LYS A 723 -15.97 16.87 -14.89
CA LYS A 723 -15.98 18.26 -15.35
C LYS A 723 -15.35 19.22 -14.32
N ASN A 724 -15.81 19.17 -13.07
CA ASN A 724 -15.34 20.10 -12.04
C ASN A 724 -13.87 19.88 -11.69
N ALA A 725 -13.43 18.62 -11.72
CA ALA A 725 -12.07 18.20 -11.41
C ALA A 725 -11.11 18.24 -12.61
N GLN A 726 -11.60 18.56 -13.81
CA GLN A 726 -10.83 18.55 -15.06
C GLN A 726 -10.08 17.22 -15.23
N LEU A 727 -10.79 16.10 -15.02
CA LEU A 727 -10.22 14.77 -15.20
C LEU A 727 -10.17 14.45 -16.68
N ASP A 728 -8.99 14.09 -17.17
CA ASP A 728 -8.85 13.42 -18.47
C ASP A 728 -9.28 11.94 -18.37
N LEU A 729 -9.23 11.25 -19.50
CA LEU A 729 -9.62 9.86 -19.61
C LEU A 729 -8.81 8.92 -18.71
N GLU A 730 -7.51 9.17 -18.52
CA GLU A 730 -6.65 8.33 -17.65
C GLU A 730 -7.15 8.41 -16.20
N HIS A 731 -7.41 9.63 -15.73
CA HIS A 731 -7.98 9.85 -14.40
C HIS A 731 -9.33 9.15 -14.24
N VAL A 732 -10.20 9.22 -15.25
CA VAL A 732 -11.52 8.55 -15.21
C VAL A 732 -11.36 7.03 -15.16
N VAL A 733 -10.52 6.44 -16.00
CA VAL A 733 -10.29 4.99 -16.00
C VAL A 733 -9.71 4.54 -14.66
N ARG A 734 -8.75 5.27 -14.10
CA ARG A 734 -8.20 5.01 -12.75
C ARG A 734 -9.27 5.09 -11.67
N LEU A 735 -10.12 6.12 -11.71
CA LEU A 735 -11.21 6.31 -10.76
C LEU A 735 -12.19 5.13 -10.77
N PHE A 736 -12.55 4.63 -11.96
CA PHE A 736 -13.44 3.47 -12.11
C PHE A 736 -12.77 2.15 -11.73
N LYS A 737 -11.46 2.02 -11.96
CA LYS A 737 -10.68 0.81 -11.61
C LYS A 737 -10.47 0.66 -10.11
N ASN A 738 -10.27 1.75 -9.38
CA ASN A 738 -9.98 1.74 -7.94
C ASN A 738 -10.95 0.86 -7.12
N PRO A 739 -12.29 0.96 -7.25
CA PRO A 739 -13.18 0.10 -6.47
C PRO A 739 -13.05 -1.41 -6.80
N PHE A 740 -12.67 -1.77 -8.03
CA PHE A 740 -12.34 -3.17 -8.36
C PHE A 740 -11.01 -3.62 -7.74
N SER A 741 -10.08 -2.69 -7.48
CA SER A 741 -8.73 -2.98 -6.97
C SER A 741 -8.62 -2.93 -5.45
N PHE A 742 -9.58 -2.29 -4.76
CA PHE A 742 -9.50 -2.02 -3.33
C PHE A 742 -10.73 -2.49 -2.52
N ASN A 743 -11.51 -3.39 -3.11
CA ASN A 743 -12.58 -4.07 -2.39
C ASN A 743 -12.05 -5.09 -1.38
N PHE A 744 -12.96 -5.52 -0.49
CA PHE A 744 -12.66 -6.43 0.61
C PHE A 744 -12.78 -7.92 0.26
N GLN A 745 -12.96 -8.27 -1.02
CA GLN A 745 -12.87 -9.67 -1.43
C GLN A 745 -11.45 -10.22 -1.23
N ASN A 746 -11.33 -11.54 -1.25
CA ASN A 746 -10.02 -12.18 -1.29
C ASN A 746 -9.28 -11.85 -2.61
N LEU A 747 -7.98 -12.10 -2.66
CA LEU A 747 -7.15 -11.77 -3.82
C LEU A 747 -7.63 -12.40 -5.13
N GLN A 748 -8.06 -13.66 -5.10
CA GLN A 748 -8.51 -14.38 -6.29
C GLN A 748 -9.74 -13.72 -6.90
N GLU A 749 -10.75 -13.44 -6.09
CA GLU A 749 -11.97 -12.76 -6.53
C GLU A 749 -11.69 -11.32 -6.97
N ARG A 750 -10.85 -10.59 -6.23
CA ARG A 750 -10.43 -9.24 -6.63
C ARG A 750 -9.71 -9.23 -7.97
N THR A 751 -8.86 -10.22 -8.25
CA THR A 751 -8.15 -10.35 -9.53
C THR A 751 -9.14 -10.60 -10.68
N LYS A 752 -10.12 -11.49 -10.48
CA LYS A 752 -11.21 -11.71 -11.46
C LYS A 752 -11.98 -10.41 -11.75
N LEU A 753 -12.31 -9.65 -10.70
CA LEU A 753 -13.01 -8.38 -10.80
C LEU A 753 -12.20 -7.31 -11.57
N VAL A 754 -10.90 -7.22 -11.32
CA VAL A 754 -10.01 -6.31 -12.05
C VAL A 754 -9.89 -6.73 -13.52
N ASN A 755 -9.77 -8.03 -13.82
CA ASN A 755 -9.74 -8.53 -15.19
C ASN A 755 -11.04 -8.22 -15.94
N LEU A 756 -12.19 -8.48 -15.30
CA LEU A 756 -13.50 -8.12 -15.84
C LEU A 756 -13.59 -6.61 -16.16
N PHE A 757 -13.14 -5.76 -15.24
CA PHE A 757 -13.08 -4.32 -15.46
C PHE A 757 -12.24 -3.97 -16.69
N ASN A 758 -11.03 -4.53 -16.78
CA ASN A 758 -10.10 -4.25 -17.88
C ASN A 758 -10.69 -4.68 -19.24
N GLU A 759 -11.16 -5.93 -19.35
CA GLU A 759 -11.72 -6.48 -20.59
C GLU A 759 -12.93 -5.66 -21.07
N THR A 760 -13.85 -5.36 -20.14
CA THR A 760 -15.05 -4.58 -20.48
C THR A 760 -14.71 -3.14 -20.83
N SER A 761 -13.77 -2.51 -20.10
CA SER A 761 -13.35 -1.13 -20.37
C SER A 761 -12.67 -0.97 -21.73
N ILE A 762 -11.86 -1.95 -22.14
CA ILE A 762 -11.24 -1.97 -23.47
C ILE A 762 -12.33 -1.97 -24.57
N GLN A 763 -13.35 -2.80 -24.42
CA GLN A 763 -14.47 -2.85 -25.37
C GLN A 763 -15.22 -1.50 -25.43
N VAL A 764 -15.48 -0.89 -24.27
CA VAL A 764 -16.12 0.44 -24.20
C VAL A 764 -15.26 1.49 -24.92
N LEU A 765 -13.96 1.55 -24.63
CA LEU A 765 -13.04 2.48 -25.27
C LEU A 765 -13.04 2.32 -26.81
N GLN A 766 -13.00 1.08 -27.30
CA GLN A 766 -13.07 0.77 -28.73
C GLN A 766 -14.40 1.23 -29.36
N ASN A 767 -15.53 0.96 -28.72
CA ASN A 767 -16.86 1.35 -29.21
C ASN A 767 -17.02 2.88 -29.29
N HIS A 768 -16.37 3.61 -28.39
CA HIS A 768 -16.33 5.07 -28.40
C HIS A 768 -15.25 5.66 -29.33
N LYS A 769 -14.61 4.83 -30.17
CA LYS A 769 -13.52 5.22 -31.09
C LYS A 769 -12.33 5.88 -30.39
N ILE A 770 -12.12 5.55 -29.11
CA ILE A 770 -10.95 5.97 -28.36
C ILE A 770 -9.86 4.93 -28.66
N THR A 771 -8.98 5.24 -29.60
CA THR A 771 -7.89 4.33 -30.01
C THR A 771 -6.71 4.40 -29.04
N SER A 772 -5.85 3.37 -29.06
CA SER A 772 -4.59 3.38 -28.32
C SER A 772 -3.72 4.60 -28.66
N GLN A 773 -3.74 5.09 -29.90
CA GLN A 773 -3.08 6.35 -30.28
C GLN A 773 -3.60 7.60 -29.54
N ASN A 774 -4.88 7.63 -29.12
CA ASN A 774 -5.44 8.72 -28.31
C ASN A 774 -5.08 8.59 -26.81
N LEU A 775 -4.74 7.37 -26.37
CA LEU A 775 -4.26 7.08 -25.01
C LEU A 775 -2.74 7.27 -24.86
N ILE A 776 -1.98 7.18 -25.96
CA ILE A 776 -0.51 7.32 -26.01
C ILE A 776 -0.06 8.80 -25.97
N ILE A 777 -0.97 9.76 -26.21
CA ILE A 777 -0.67 11.20 -26.24
C ILE A 777 -0.89 11.87 -24.86
N ASN A 778 -1.55 11.20 -23.91
CA ASN A 778 -1.66 11.64 -22.51
C ASN A 778 -0.86 10.70 -21.62
#